data_AF-A0A452RPE7-F1
#
_entry.id   AF-A0A452RPE7-F1
#
_cell.length_a   1.000
_cell.length_b   1.000
_cell.length_c   1.000
_cell.angle_alpha   90.00
_cell.angle_beta   90.00
_cell.angle_gamma   90.00
#
_symmetry.space_group_name_H-M   'P 1'
#
loop_
_entity.id
_entity.type
_entity.pdbx_description
1 polymer ?
#
loop_
_entity_poly.entity_id
_entity_poly.type
_entity_poly.pdbx_seq_one_letter_code
_entity_poly.pdbx_strand_id
1 'polypeptide(L)'
;MNPPGSLGVLEEKEEEHLSTPILGPSIHSDNPQKRIQARRLRIAARPEGRRREVLGEYLDGKKESEEDRSKSYKQKEESRLKLAKLLLCGTELVTNIQVATDIREIHRRVEEEEIKRQRLEKLESEVKTSQDKFDEITAKWEEGKQKRIPQDLWDMLNTQQVHCAGLIEDKNKLIGELQQELKTKDDQYVKDLKKQSDDICLLLERMEEQVKNVMKTFRQELNYIEKAFEVERQELLTSNKKKWERALQAHSAKELEYLMNRIKKVEGYEKQLNKQRIWDWEDYNMIKIRLEQDVQVLEQQLQQMKATYQLNQEKLEYNCQVLKKRDEESTVIKSQQKRKINRLHDTLNNLRSKYAQQIRQFQEENQSLTSDYKRLVMQFKELQKAMRHFAVVDDKQFREIWLMNEEEAKDLMSRALDVDRIIHTHHLGLPWTAPEFWFLRNVGPLSQQPQKSATQILEEVLIQAEEEGMEETASEAESYLDLPKQISAKTTRKILMLLCDESGFLIESKLLSLLLPLEKNECYLLRLDAIFSSPPCVFLQLNPWHLSPPQEQTSPMSALEPGEQTDLEGQEEESLVEGKPEEKEALPSPRLIHPNDVLKILEAFVMGLKKPRQWQPLLLKYVQDNSKDSEYWEALTTVIPDTTQSLWDALYTGLEKYHLLLTQRAKLLVENSSLEQQNTELQMLLQQYLDSKINSELQVPPTQVFRVPTK
;
A
#
# COMPACT_ATOMS: atom_id res chain seq x y z
N MET A 1 -25.47 19.69 10.62
CA MET A 1 -24.50 20.53 11.36
C MET A 1 -23.51 21.06 10.34
N ASN A 2 -23.45 22.38 10.19
CA ASN A 2 -22.58 23.07 9.22
C ASN A 2 -21.12 23.14 9.75
N PRO A 3 -20.15 23.67 9.01
CA PRO A 3 -19.55 23.09 7.79
C PRO A 3 -18.00 23.03 7.93
N PRO A 4 -17.24 22.55 6.92
CA PRO A 4 -15.80 22.83 6.87
C PRO A 4 -15.53 24.30 6.49
N GLY A 5 -14.49 24.90 7.06
CA GLY A 5 -13.96 26.22 6.69
C GLY A 5 -12.64 26.49 7.42
N SER A 6 -11.75 27.36 6.96
CA SER A 6 -11.69 28.06 5.66
C SER A 6 -10.24 28.41 5.34
N LEU A 7 -9.96 28.68 4.06
CA LEU A 7 -8.73 29.29 3.57
C LEU A 7 -8.33 30.55 4.36
N GLY A 8 -7.03 30.62 4.68
CA GLY A 8 -6.18 31.79 4.45
C GLY A 8 -6.46 33.08 5.23
N VAL A 9 -5.61 33.35 6.23
CA VAL A 9 -5.16 34.72 6.53
C VAL A 9 -3.65 34.73 6.50
N LEU A 10 -3.09 35.65 5.70
CA LEU A 10 -1.69 36.05 5.76
C LEU A 10 -1.53 36.98 6.96
N GLU A 11 -1.11 36.48 8.11
CA GLU A 11 -0.58 37.35 9.17
C GLU A 11 0.87 37.70 8.85
N GLU A 12 0.95 38.85 8.18
CA GLU A 12 1.92 39.93 8.40
C GLU A 12 3.27 39.53 9.00
N LYS A 13 4.32 39.79 8.21
CA LYS A 13 5.67 39.98 8.74
C LYS A 13 5.63 41.17 9.68
N GLU A 14 5.56 40.94 10.98
CA GLU A 14 5.95 41.96 11.94
C GLU A 14 7.39 42.38 11.62
N GLU A 15 7.56 43.64 11.25
CA GLU A 15 8.87 44.24 11.12
C GLU A 15 9.48 44.29 12.52
N GLU A 16 10.28 43.27 12.88
CA GLU A 16 11.12 43.33 14.07
C GLU A 16 11.97 44.60 13.99
N HIS A 17 11.58 45.60 14.78
CA HIS A 17 12.31 46.84 14.92
C HIS A 17 13.76 46.50 15.21
N LEU A 18 14.64 46.86 14.26
CA LEU A 18 16.08 46.80 14.40
C LEU A 18 16.49 47.58 15.65
N SER A 19 16.56 46.84 16.77
CA SER A 19 17.02 47.34 18.05
C SER A 19 18.47 47.75 17.83
N THR A 20 18.68 49.06 17.65
CA THR A 20 19.99 49.64 17.35
C THR A 20 21.02 49.02 18.28
N PRO A 21 22.05 48.31 17.76
CA PRO A 21 23.03 47.68 18.62
C PRO A 21 23.62 48.74 19.53
N ILE A 22 23.45 48.60 20.84
CA ILE A 22 24.07 49.50 21.83
C ILE A 22 25.55 49.51 21.50
N LEU A 23 26.05 50.64 21.00
CA LEU A 23 27.32 50.69 20.29
C LEU A 23 28.47 50.50 21.29
N GLY A 24 28.81 49.23 21.51
CA GLY A 24 29.85 48.81 22.44
C GLY A 24 31.17 49.53 22.13
N PRO A 25 32.02 49.80 23.13
CA PRO A 25 33.28 50.49 22.90
C PRO A 25 34.08 49.82 21.77
N SER A 26 34.25 50.51 20.65
CA SER A 26 34.97 50.00 19.48
C SER A 26 36.46 50.27 19.60
N ILE A 27 37.28 49.31 19.17
CA ILE A 27 38.74 49.43 19.13
C ILE A 27 39.19 50.42 18.03
N HIS A 28 38.33 50.68 17.05
CA HIS A 28 38.55 51.62 15.96
C HIS A 28 37.89 52.99 16.20
N SER A 29 37.41 53.25 17.44
CA SER A 29 36.94 54.57 17.86
C SER A 29 38.09 55.58 17.89
N ASP A 30 37.88 56.80 17.40
CA ASP A 30 38.86 57.90 17.51
C ASP A 30 39.14 58.30 18.97
N ASN A 31 38.11 58.22 19.82
CA ASN A 31 38.23 58.55 21.24
C ASN A 31 39.07 57.49 22.01
N PRO A 32 40.17 57.89 22.68
CA PRO A 32 41.11 56.96 23.32
C PRO A 32 40.51 56.21 24.53
N GLN A 33 39.62 56.82 25.34
CA GLN A 33 38.99 56.12 26.45
C GLN A 33 38.14 54.93 25.97
N LYS A 34 37.40 55.09 24.85
CA LYS A 34 36.60 54.00 24.26
C LYS A 34 37.50 52.84 23.80
N ARG A 35 38.66 53.12 23.19
CA ARG A 35 39.63 52.07 22.81
C ARG A 35 40.21 51.32 24.02
N ILE A 36 40.46 52.02 25.12
CA ILE A 36 40.96 51.40 26.37
C ILE A 36 39.88 50.52 27.01
N GLN A 37 38.63 50.99 27.09
CA GLN A 37 37.50 50.20 27.59
C GLN A 37 37.25 48.97 26.70
N ALA A 38 37.29 49.11 25.38
CA ALA A 38 37.17 48.02 24.42
C ALA A 38 38.24 46.94 24.61
N ARG A 39 39.50 47.36 24.81
CA ARG A 39 40.62 46.44 25.11
C ARG A 39 40.43 45.76 26.47
N ARG A 40 40.00 46.48 27.51
CA ARG A 40 39.71 45.89 28.84
C ARG A 40 38.60 44.84 28.77
N LEU A 41 37.50 45.13 28.07
CA LEU A 41 36.40 44.18 27.86
C LEU A 41 36.85 42.96 27.04
N ARG A 42 37.63 43.14 25.97
CA ARG A 42 38.22 42.02 25.21
C ARG A 42 39.18 41.16 26.05
N ILE A 43 39.94 41.77 26.96
CA ILE A 43 40.85 41.05 27.87
C ILE A 43 40.07 40.30 28.95
N ALA A 44 38.99 40.87 29.49
CA ALA A 44 38.10 40.21 30.45
C ALA A 44 37.27 39.08 29.84
N ALA A 45 36.82 39.22 28.59
CA ALA A 45 36.06 38.20 27.87
C ALA A 45 36.90 36.97 27.48
N ARG A 46 38.24 37.06 27.39
CA ARG A 46 39.13 35.93 27.06
C ARG A 46 39.15 34.81 28.11
N PRO A 47 39.30 35.07 29.43
CA PRO A 47 39.18 34.02 30.44
C PRO A 47 37.74 33.52 30.60
N GLU A 48 36.71 34.35 30.42
CA GLU A 48 35.31 33.88 30.41
C GLU A 48 35.01 32.96 29.22
N GLY A 49 35.47 33.32 28.01
CA GLY A 49 35.36 32.49 26.81
C GLY A 49 35.99 31.11 27.03
N ARG A 50 37.24 31.06 27.52
CA ARG A 50 37.90 29.79 27.85
C ARG A 50 37.19 29.00 28.95
N ARG A 51 36.56 29.65 29.94
CA ARG A 51 35.72 28.95 30.93
C ARG A 51 34.47 28.35 30.32
N ARG A 52 33.80 29.05 29.39
CA ARG A 52 32.60 28.55 28.68
C ARG A 52 32.93 27.42 27.71
N GLU A 53 34.07 27.51 27.01
CA GLU A 53 34.61 26.42 26.18
C GLU A 53 34.92 25.17 27.00
N VAL A 54 35.55 25.31 28.18
CA VAL A 54 35.81 24.19 29.11
C VAL A 54 34.53 23.60 29.72
N LEU A 55 33.47 24.41 29.88
CA LEU A 55 32.15 23.96 30.32
C LEU A 55 31.30 23.32 29.20
N GLY A 56 31.71 23.45 27.94
CA GLY A 56 30.98 22.86 26.81
C GLY A 56 29.62 23.50 26.53
N GLU A 57 29.38 24.73 27.02
CA GLU A 57 28.16 25.51 26.77
C GLU A 57 28.18 26.08 25.34
N TYR A 58 27.87 25.21 24.36
CA TYR A 58 27.46 25.68 23.04
C TYR A 58 26.06 26.31 23.15
N LEU A 59 25.99 27.62 23.00
CA LEU A 59 24.73 28.32 22.74
C LEU A 59 24.29 28.03 21.30
N ASP A 60 23.74 26.84 21.09
CA ASP A 60 22.83 26.60 19.97
C ASP A 60 21.41 26.44 20.51
N GLY A 61 20.48 27.16 19.89
CA GLY A 61 19.17 27.46 20.46
C GLY A 61 18.16 26.36 20.27
N LYS A 62 18.31 25.22 20.97
CA LYS A 62 17.26 24.21 21.20
C LYS A 62 17.57 23.34 22.42
N LYS A 63 17.01 23.71 23.58
CA LYS A 63 16.86 22.77 24.70
C LYS A 63 15.69 21.84 24.44
N GLU A 64 15.92 20.81 23.64
CA GLU A 64 15.08 19.62 23.70
C GLU A 64 15.21 18.97 25.10
N SER A 65 14.10 18.44 25.62
CA SER A 65 13.96 17.91 26.98
C SER A 65 15.10 16.96 27.37
N GLU A 66 15.74 17.19 28.52
CA GLU A 66 16.81 16.30 29.02
C GLU A 66 16.32 14.87 29.33
N GLU A 67 15.00 14.70 29.45
CA GLU A 67 14.33 13.46 29.78
C GLU A 67 14.45 12.41 28.65
N ASP A 68 14.37 12.82 27.38
CA ASP A 68 14.31 11.93 26.20
C ASP A 68 15.68 11.47 25.67
N ARG A 69 16.79 11.94 26.26
CA ARG A 69 18.13 11.52 25.83
C ARG A 69 18.38 10.04 26.10
N SER A 70 18.81 9.31 25.07
CA SER A 70 19.13 7.87 25.14
C SER A 70 20.23 7.58 26.18
N LYS A 71 20.26 6.36 26.70
CA LYS A 71 21.26 5.90 27.69
C LYS A 71 22.68 5.97 27.11
N SER A 72 22.83 5.61 25.83
CA SER A 72 24.08 5.75 25.08
C SER A 72 24.51 7.21 24.90
N TYR A 73 23.57 8.12 24.67
CA TYR A 73 23.87 9.55 24.58
C TYR A 73 24.31 10.13 25.93
N LYS A 74 23.62 9.77 27.02
CA LYS A 74 24.00 10.15 28.39
C LYS A 74 25.42 9.64 28.73
N GLN A 75 25.70 8.35 28.46
CA GLN A 75 27.03 7.76 28.64
C GLN A 75 28.12 8.46 27.79
N LYS A 76 27.83 8.80 26.53
CA LYS A 76 28.77 9.50 25.64
C LYS A 76 29.13 10.89 26.19
N GLU A 77 28.16 11.61 26.74
CA GLU A 77 28.37 12.95 27.30
C GLU A 77 29.15 12.90 28.61
N GLU A 78 28.85 11.95 29.50
CA GLU A 78 29.63 11.70 30.72
C GLU A 78 31.08 11.34 30.40
N SER A 79 31.30 10.45 29.44
CA SER A 79 32.64 10.10 28.95
C SER A 79 33.36 11.31 28.34
N ARG A 80 32.67 12.17 27.56
CA ARG A 80 33.24 13.43 27.02
C ARG A 80 33.76 14.33 28.15
N LEU A 81 32.93 14.59 29.15
CA LEU A 81 33.28 15.44 30.30
C LEU A 81 34.43 14.86 31.13
N LYS A 82 34.46 13.53 31.31
CA LYS A 82 35.53 12.83 32.05
C LYS A 82 36.87 12.89 31.32
N LEU A 83 36.86 12.71 30.00
CA LEU A 83 38.05 12.82 29.15
C LEU A 83 38.57 14.26 29.07
N ALA A 84 37.69 15.26 28.95
CA ALA A 84 38.07 16.67 28.98
C ALA A 84 38.78 17.06 30.30
N LYS A 85 38.23 16.63 31.44
CA LYS A 85 38.87 16.83 32.76
C LYS A 85 40.24 16.17 32.85
N LEU A 86 40.37 14.94 32.36
CA LEU A 86 41.63 14.19 32.38
C LEU A 86 42.71 14.81 31.49
N LEU A 87 42.34 15.35 30.32
CA LEU A 87 43.27 16.10 29.47
C LEU A 87 43.74 17.38 30.17
N LEU A 88 42.82 18.15 30.77
CA LEU A 88 43.13 19.41 31.43
C LEU A 88 44.06 19.23 32.64
N CYS A 89 43.72 18.34 33.59
CA CYS A 89 44.59 18.03 34.74
C CYS A 89 45.95 17.44 34.30
N GLY A 90 45.97 16.70 33.18
CA GLY A 90 47.19 16.16 32.61
C GLY A 90 48.12 17.21 31.99
N THR A 91 47.55 18.19 31.28
CA THR A 91 48.31 19.32 30.77
C THR A 91 48.93 20.12 31.92
N GLU A 92 48.20 20.35 33.02
CA GLU A 92 48.73 21.00 34.23
C GLU A 92 49.91 20.22 34.86
N LEU A 93 49.80 18.89 34.99
CA LEU A 93 50.87 18.04 35.52
C LEU A 93 52.19 18.11 34.74
N VAL A 94 52.11 18.28 33.41
CA VAL A 94 53.25 18.43 32.50
C VAL A 94 53.80 19.86 32.52
N THR A 95 52.94 20.88 32.38
CA THR A 95 53.37 22.30 32.35
C THR A 95 53.95 22.78 33.68
N ASN A 96 53.60 22.15 34.81
CA ASN A 96 54.21 22.42 36.11
C ASN A 96 55.75 22.26 36.12
N ILE A 97 56.34 21.43 35.23
CA ILE A 97 57.81 21.34 35.11
C ILE A 97 58.37 22.60 34.44
N GLN A 98 57.73 23.06 33.36
CA GLN A 98 58.14 24.27 32.64
C GLN A 98 58.05 25.52 33.53
N VAL A 99 56.96 25.64 34.31
CA VAL A 99 56.82 26.72 35.31
C VAL A 99 57.94 26.64 36.36
N ALA A 100 58.31 25.44 36.81
CA ALA A 100 59.40 25.28 37.76
C ALA A 100 60.80 25.58 37.16
N THR A 101 61.05 25.25 35.89
CA THR A 101 62.29 25.63 35.18
C THR A 101 62.38 27.14 34.97
N ASP A 102 61.28 27.79 34.59
CA ASP A 102 61.24 29.25 34.37
C ASP A 102 61.51 30.00 35.68
N ILE A 103 60.91 29.56 36.79
CA ILE A 103 61.19 30.11 38.13
C ILE A 103 62.67 29.94 38.48
N ARG A 104 63.29 28.77 38.24
CA ARG A 104 64.72 28.56 38.52
C ARG A 104 65.63 29.42 37.65
N GLU A 105 65.32 29.59 36.36
CA GLU A 105 66.08 30.45 35.45
C GLU A 105 66.01 31.93 35.86
N ILE A 106 64.85 32.40 36.34
CA ILE A 106 64.71 33.75 36.90
C ILE A 106 65.62 33.94 38.12
N HIS A 107 65.65 32.99 39.06
CA HIS A 107 66.55 33.07 40.22
C HIS A 107 68.02 33.06 39.80
N ARG A 108 68.41 32.18 38.86
CA ARG A 108 69.78 32.09 38.33
C ARG A 108 70.24 33.41 37.69
N ARG A 109 69.36 34.12 36.97
CA ARG A 109 69.67 35.43 36.39
C ARG A 109 69.92 36.51 37.45
N VAL A 110 69.08 36.56 38.48
CA VAL A 110 69.26 37.51 39.60
C VAL A 110 70.58 37.24 40.33
N GLU A 111 70.92 35.98 40.60
CA GLU A 111 72.21 35.60 41.20
C GLU A 111 73.40 35.94 40.29
N GLU A 112 73.29 35.73 38.98
CA GLU A 112 74.33 36.13 38.03
C GLU A 112 74.53 37.64 37.93
N GLU A 113 73.45 38.43 37.92
CA GLU A 113 73.52 39.89 37.89
C GLU A 113 74.20 40.44 39.15
N GLU A 114 73.89 39.88 40.32
CA GLU A 114 74.52 40.24 41.59
C GLU A 114 76.01 39.86 41.63
N ILE A 115 76.39 38.67 41.14
CA ILE A 115 77.81 38.29 41.03
C ILE A 115 78.56 39.19 40.03
N LYS A 116 77.93 39.56 38.90
CA LYS A 116 78.50 40.49 37.92
C LYS A 116 78.71 41.89 38.54
N ARG A 117 77.75 42.37 39.34
CA ARG A 117 77.85 43.64 40.08
C ARG A 117 79.03 43.63 41.05
N GLN A 118 79.14 42.60 41.88
CA GLN A 118 80.26 42.44 42.83
C GLN A 118 81.63 42.38 42.14
N ARG A 119 81.72 41.70 40.98
CA ARG A 119 82.96 41.67 40.18
C ARG A 119 83.33 43.05 39.64
N LEU A 120 82.37 43.83 39.14
CA LEU A 120 82.61 45.19 38.65
C LEU A 120 83.07 46.12 39.79
N GLU A 121 82.40 46.08 40.94
CA GLU A 121 82.78 46.86 42.13
C GLU A 121 84.22 46.53 42.60
N LYS A 122 84.59 45.25 42.62
CA LYS A 122 85.97 44.82 42.89
C LYS A 122 86.96 45.39 41.87
N LEU A 123 86.70 45.21 40.57
CA LEU A 123 87.58 45.69 39.50
C LEU A 123 87.76 47.21 39.55
N GLU A 124 86.69 47.98 39.80
CA GLU A 124 86.80 49.43 39.98
C GLU A 124 87.65 49.81 41.20
N SER A 125 87.49 49.10 42.32
CA SER A 125 88.29 49.35 43.53
C SER A 125 89.78 49.02 43.32
N GLU A 126 90.07 47.99 42.52
CA GLU A 126 91.43 47.58 42.18
C GLU A 126 92.07 48.54 41.18
N VAL A 127 91.33 49.02 40.17
CA VAL A 127 91.80 50.08 39.26
C VAL A 127 92.12 51.36 40.03
N LYS A 128 91.24 51.81 40.93
CA LYS A 128 91.49 53.00 41.77
C LYS A 128 92.74 52.83 42.64
N THR A 129 92.79 51.77 43.47
CA THR A 129 93.91 51.55 44.39
C THR A 129 95.22 51.19 43.70
N SER A 130 95.21 50.57 42.52
CA SER A 130 96.42 50.33 41.73
C SER A 130 96.91 51.59 41.01
N GLN A 131 96.00 52.47 40.58
CA GLN A 131 96.35 53.80 40.05
C GLN A 131 96.99 54.67 41.14
N ASP A 132 96.37 54.78 42.32
CA ASP A 132 96.90 55.55 43.46
C ASP A 132 98.32 55.10 43.83
N LYS A 133 98.56 53.79 43.90
CA LYS A 133 99.89 53.19 44.14
C LYS A 133 100.87 53.47 43.01
N PHE A 134 100.43 53.44 41.75
CA PHE A 134 101.27 53.76 40.59
C PHE A 134 101.70 55.21 40.59
N ASP A 135 100.80 56.14 40.94
CA ASP A 135 101.09 57.56 41.00
C ASP A 135 102.04 57.88 42.17
N GLU A 136 101.89 57.23 43.33
CA GLU A 136 102.83 57.32 44.46
C GLU A 136 104.23 56.80 44.10
N ILE A 137 104.31 55.64 43.42
CA ILE A 137 105.56 55.09 42.86
C ILE A 137 106.20 56.13 41.92
N THR A 138 105.42 56.64 40.98
CA THR A 138 105.87 57.60 39.95
C THR A 138 106.40 58.91 40.57
N ALA A 139 105.72 59.45 41.58
CA ALA A 139 106.17 60.65 42.29
C ALA A 139 107.52 60.44 43.01
N LYS A 140 107.70 59.30 43.70
CA LYS A 140 108.94 58.97 44.42
C LYS A 140 110.15 58.76 43.47
N TRP A 141 109.94 58.43 42.19
CA TRP A 141 111.05 58.43 41.21
C TRP A 141 111.62 59.82 40.96
N GLU A 142 110.82 60.89 41.05
CA GLU A 142 111.32 62.27 40.96
C GLU A 142 112.10 62.69 42.22
N GLU A 143 111.65 62.26 43.41
CA GLU A 143 112.42 62.42 44.66
C GLU A 143 113.77 61.68 44.60
N GLY A 144 113.77 60.48 44.03
CA GLY A 144 114.96 59.65 43.83
C GLY A 144 116.07 60.35 43.05
N LYS A 145 115.72 61.14 42.01
CA LYS A 145 116.69 61.92 41.21
C LYS A 145 117.40 63.02 42.01
N GLN A 146 116.86 63.44 43.16
CA GLN A 146 117.44 64.50 43.98
C GLN A 146 118.45 63.98 45.03
N LYS A 147 118.50 62.66 45.28
CA LYS A 147 119.38 62.05 46.28
C LYS A 147 120.84 62.01 45.79
N ARG A 148 121.73 62.67 46.55
CA ARG A 148 123.18 62.73 46.26
C ARG A 148 124.04 61.70 47.01
N ILE A 149 123.47 61.03 48.01
CA ILE A 149 124.16 60.02 48.82
C ILE A 149 123.81 58.63 48.25
N PRO A 150 124.80 57.80 47.86
CA PRO A 150 124.54 56.49 47.26
C PRO A 150 123.77 55.51 48.14
N GLN A 151 123.95 55.57 49.47
CA GLN A 151 123.20 54.74 50.43
C GLN A 151 121.71 55.13 50.44
N ASP A 152 121.39 56.40 50.65
CA ASP A 152 120.01 56.92 50.61
C ASP A 152 119.29 56.64 49.28
N LEU A 153 120.04 56.61 48.17
CA LEU A 153 119.53 56.25 46.85
C LEU A 153 119.27 54.74 46.75
N TRP A 154 120.17 53.90 47.26
CA TRP A 154 119.98 52.44 47.27
C TRP A 154 118.78 52.03 48.12
N ASP A 155 118.62 52.60 49.32
CA ASP A 155 117.44 52.36 50.17
C ASP A 155 116.14 52.80 49.47
N MET A 156 116.16 53.93 48.76
CA MET A 156 115.03 54.39 47.95
C MET A 156 114.70 53.40 46.82
N LEU A 157 115.69 52.97 46.05
CA LEU A 157 115.50 51.98 44.97
C LEU A 157 114.97 50.65 45.50
N ASN A 158 115.43 50.20 46.67
CA ASN A 158 114.99 48.97 47.29
C ASN A 158 113.53 49.09 47.79
N THR A 159 113.15 50.22 48.42
CA THR A 159 111.74 50.48 48.76
C THR A 159 110.84 50.60 47.52
N GLN A 160 111.31 51.19 46.42
CA GLN A 160 110.60 51.19 45.13
C GLN A 160 110.41 49.79 44.56
N GLN A 161 111.45 48.95 44.61
CA GLN A 161 111.36 47.56 44.18
C GLN A 161 110.30 46.79 44.98
N VAL A 162 110.22 47.02 46.30
CA VAL A 162 109.18 46.43 47.16
C VAL A 162 107.78 46.97 46.82
N HIS A 163 107.62 48.28 46.55
CA HIS A 163 106.33 48.85 46.14
C HIS A 163 105.85 48.29 44.78
N CYS A 164 106.73 48.20 43.78
CA CYS A 164 106.44 47.57 42.49
C CYS A 164 106.09 46.09 42.63
N ALA A 165 106.81 45.34 43.48
CA ALA A 165 106.52 43.94 43.77
C ALA A 165 105.14 43.77 44.42
N GLY A 166 104.80 44.59 45.42
CA GLY A 166 103.49 44.59 46.07
C GLY A 166 102.33 44.88 45.12
N LEU A 167 102.50 45.79 44.17
CA LEU A 167 101.50 46.06 43.14
C LEU A 167 101.31 44.87 42.18
N ILE A 168 102.41 44.20 41.78
CA ILE A 168 102.34 42.98 40.98
C ILE A 168 101.69 41.83 41.76
N GLU A 169 101.98 41.70 43.05
CA GLU A 169 101.32 40.72 43.93
C GLU A 169 99.81 40.97 44.04
N ASP A 170 99.38 42.22 44.18
CA ASP A 170 97.94 42.56 44.24
C ASP A 170 97.24 42.27 42.90
N LYS A 171 97.86 42.58 41.76
CA LYS A 171 97.37 42.19 40.43
C LYS A 171 97.29 40.65 40.30
N ASN A 172 98.30 39.92 40.79
CA ASN A 172 98.33 38.46 40.76
C ASN A 172 97.27 37.83 41.68
N LYS A 173 96.97 38.44 42.85
CA LYS A 173 95.85 38.03 43.73
C LYS A 173 94.52 38.17 42.99
N LEU A 174 94.27 39.32 42.36
CA LEU A 174 93.07 39.54 41.55
C LEU A 174 92.96 38.53 40.38
N ILE A 175 94.06 38.25 39.68
CA ILE A 175 94.08 37.21 38.63
C ILE A 175 93.73 35.84 39.20
N GLY A 176 94.24 35.49 40.38
CA GLY A 176 93.88 34.26 41.10
C GLY A 176 92.40 34.17 41.46
N GLU A 177 91.82 35.25 41.99
CA GLU A 177 90.38 35.35 42.27
C GLU A 177 89.55 35.17 40.99
N LEU A 178 89.89 35.88 39.91
CA LEU A 178 89.18 35.79 38.62
C LEU A 178 89.29 34.39 38.00
N GLN A 179 90.44 33.72 38.11
CA GLN A 179 90.60 32.32 37.69
C GLN A 179 89.80 31.35 38.56
N GLN A 180 89.64 31.62 39.85
CA GLN A 180 88.78 30.83 40.73
C GLN A 180 87.30 31.06 40.42
N GLU A 181 86.88 32.31 40.17
CA GLU A 181 85.53 32.63 39.70
C GLU A 181 85.20 31.98 38.35
N LEU A 182 86.18 31.87 37.44
CA LEU A 182 86.00 31.16 36.18
C LEU A 182 85.74 29.67 36.43
N LYS A 183 86.56 29.01 37.25
CA LYS A 183 86.36 27.59 37.63
C LYS A 183 85.03 27.35 38.33
N THR A 184 84.60 28.25 39.21
CA THR A 184 83.28 28.11 39.87
C THR A 184 82.12 28.30 38.89
N LYS A 185 82.31 29.10 37.83
CA LYS A 185 81.33 29.23 36.73
C LYS A 185 81.29 27.98 35.84
N ASP A 186 82.43 27.37 35.54
CA ASP A 186 82.48 26.08 34.83
C ASP A 186 81.78 24.96 35.65
N ASP A 187 82.05 24.88 36.96
CA ASP A 187 81.36 23.97 37.87
C ASP A 187 79.85 24.22 37.96
N GLN A 188 79.42 25.49 37.94
CA GLN A 188 78.01 25.87 37.90
C GLN A 188 77.36 25.42 36.59
N TYR A 189 78.01 25.65 35.45
CA TYR A 189 77.51 25.24 34.13
C TYR A 189 77.33 23.71 34.03
N VAL A 190 78.28 22.92 34.53
CA VAL A 190 78.15 21.45 34.56
C VAL A 190 77.01 20.99 35.49
N LYS A 191 76.79 21.68 36.63
CA LYS A 191 75.65 21.39 37.52
C LYS A 191 74.32 21.74 36.87
N ASP A 192 74.24 22.85 36.15
CA ASP A 192 73.00 23.29 35.51
C ASP A 192 72.67 22.44 34.28
N LEU A 193 73.65 21.99 33.50
CA LEU A 193 73.45 20.97 32.45
C LEU A 193 72.90 19.65 33.02
N LYS A 194 73.38 19.20 34.18
CA LYS A 194 72.84 18.01 34.85
C LYS A 194 71.39 18.21 35.28
N LYS A 195 71.07 19.32 35.96
CA LYS A 195 69.68 19.67 36.32
C LYS A 195 68.77 19.73 35.10
N GLN A 196 69.22 20.35 34.01
CA GLN A 196 68.45 20.41 32.75
C GLN A 196 68.21 19.01 32.17
N SER A 197 69.19 18.12 32.23
CA SER A 197 69.01 16.71 31.84
C SER A 197 67.97 16.01 32.73
N ASP A 198 68.05 16.18 34.06
CA ASP A 198 67.13 15.58 35.03
C ASP A 198 65.69 16.12 34.84
N ASP A 199 65.54 17.44 34.58
CA ASP A 199 64.28 18.10 34.27
C ASP A 199 63.66 17.61 32.96
N ILE A 200 64.48 17.37 31.93
CA ILE A 200 64.04 16.81 30.64
C ILE A 200 63.60 15.35 30.81
N CYS A 201 64.36 14.54 31.56
CA CYS A 201 63.97 13.17 31.88
C CYS A 201 62.61 13.12 32.61
N LEU A 202 62.44 13.93 33.66
CA LEU A 202 61.18 14.03 34.40
C LEU A 202 60.02 14.52 33.52
N LEU A 203 60.28 15.43 32.57
CA LEU A 203 59.29 15.88 31.60
C LEU A 203 58.85 14.74 30.67
N LEU A 204 59.79 13.97 30.13
CA LEU A 204 59.52 12.81 29.28
C LEU A 204 58.75 11.73 30.05
N GLU A 205 59.16 11.41 31.28
CA GLU A 205 58.45 10.46 32.16
C GLU A 205 56.99 10.88 32.38
N ARG A 206 56.72 12.13 32.77
CA ARG A 206 55.34 12.61 32.95
C ARG A 206 54.54 12.65 31.66
N MET A 207 55.17 13.01 30.54
CA MET A 207 54.50 12.98 29.23
C MET A 207 54.12 11.56 28.83
N GLU A 208 55.03 10.59 29.02
CA GLU A 208 54.75 9.17 28.78
C GLU A 208 53.65 8.62 29.69
N GLU A 209 53.71 8.89 30.99
CA GLU A 209 52.68 8.48 31.95
C GLU A 209 51.33 9.10 31.59
N GLN A 210 51.29 10.38 31.23
CA GLN A 210 50.06 11.02 30.80
C GLN A 210 49.52 10.41 29.52
N VAL A 211 50.36 10.12 28.51
CA VAL A 211 49.92 9.42 27.28
C VAL A 211 49.39 8.02 27.60
N LYS A 212 50.07 7.25 28.46
CA LYS A 212 49.63 5.91 28.90
C LYS A 212 48.27 5.98 29.64
N ASN A 213 48.10 6.96 30.53
CA ASN A 213 46.86 7.19 31.27
C ASN A 213 45.71 7.62 30.35
N VAL A 214 45.96 8.59 29.48
CA VAL A 214 45.02 9.06 28.44
C VAL A 214 44.55 7.90 27.57
N MET A 215 45.47 7.12 26.99
CA MET A 215 45.13 5.96 26.17
C MET A 215 44.33 4.89 26.94
N LYS A 216 44.70 4.63 28.20
CA LYS A 216 43.99 3.67 29.07
C LYS A 216 42.55 4.14 29.34
N THR A 217 42.35 5.41 29.67
CA THR A 217 41.00 5.94 29.93
C THR A 217 40.17 6.07 28.67
N PHE A 218 40.72 6.50 27.53
CA PHE A 218 40.00 6.49 26.25
C PHE A 218 39.48 5.09 25.90
N ARG A 219 40.30 4.04 26.06
CA ARG A 219 39.84 2.65 25.86
C ARG A 219 38.73 2.24 26.83
N GLN A 220 38.82 2.62 28.11
CA GLN A 220 37.79 2.34 29.09
C GLN A 220 36.46 3.04 28.78
N GLU A 221 36.51 4.34 28.44
CA GLU A 221 35.33 5.11 28.06
C GLU A 221 34.68 4.61 26.77
N LEU A 222 35.48 4.24 25.76
CA LEU A 222 34.97 3.59 24.54
C LEU A 222 34.25 2.27 24.87
N ASN A 223 34.81 1.43 25.74
CA ASN A 223 34.17 0.19 26.18
C ASN A 223 32.87 0.45 26.98
N TYR A 224 32.77 1.55 27.73
CA TYR A 224 31.53 1.92 28.42
C TYR A 224 30.46 2.43 27.45
N ILE A 225 30.84 3.22 26.45
CA ILE A 225 29.95 3.69 25.38
C ILE A 225 29.43 2.49 24.56
N GLU A 226 30.31 1.55 24.18
CA GLU A 226 29.93 0.34 23.45
C GLU A 226 28.93 -0.50 24.25
N LYS A 227 29.20 -0.77 25.53
CA LYS A 227 28.27 -1.48 26.42
C LYS A 227 26.92 -0.77 26.56
N ALA A 228 26.88 0.57 26.58
CA ALA A 228 25.62 1.30 26.62
C ALA A 228 24.80 1.08 25.33
N PHE A 229 25.44 1.08 24.16
CA PHE A 229 24.79 0.73 22.89
C PHE A 229 24.37 -0.75 22.82
N GLU A 230 25.15 -1.69 23.36
CA GLU A 230 24.77 -3.10 23.47
C GLU A 230 23.50 -3.29 24.32
N VAL A 231 23.43 -2.62 25.48
CA VAL A 231 22.26 -2.66 26.36
C VAL A 231 21.02 -2.07 25.68
N GLU A 232 21.14 -0.91 25.02
CA GLU A 232 20.03 -0.34 24.25
C GLU A 232 19.57 -1.26 23.12
N ARG A 233 20.50 -1.89 22.39
CA ARG A 233 20.18 -2.87 21.36
C ARG A 233 19.44 -4.08 21.94
N GLN A 234 19.85 -4.57 23.10
CA GLN A 234 19.15 -5.67 23.80
C GLN A 234 17.75 -5.24 24.28
N GLU A 235 17.58 -4.02 24.79
CA GLU A 235 16.28 -3.47 25.18
C GLU A 235 15.33 -3.31 23.98
N LEU A 236 15.83 -2.82 22.84
CA LEU A 236 15.07 -2.74 21.59
C LEU A 236 14.69 -4.13 21.06
N LEU A 237 15.62 -5.09 21.04
CA LEU A 237 15.35 -6.46 20.61
C LEU A 237 14.33 -7.15 21.52
N THR A 238 14.44 -7.02 22.84
CA THR A 238 13.47 -7.59 23.79
C THR A 238 12.11 -6.90 23.72
N SER A 239 12.06 -5.59 23.49
CA SER A 239 10.81 -4.85 23.24
C SER A 239 10.11 -5.35 21.98
N ASN A 240 10.84 -5.49 20.87
CA ASN A 240 10.31 -6.00 19.60
C ASN A 240 9.90 -7.47 19.70
N LYS A 241 10.68 -8.32 20.38
CA LYS A 241 10.30 -9.71 20.67
C LYS A 241 8.99 -9.77 21.45
N LYS A 242 8.84 -8.99 22.52
CA LYS A 242 7.58 -8.89 23.30
C LYS A 242 6.40 -8.38 22.48
N LYS A 243 6.61 -7.48 21.51
CA LYS A 243 5.55 -7.04 20.58
C LYS A 243 5.12 -8.18 19.66
N TRP A 244 6.08 -8.93 19.11
CA TRP A 244 5.82 -10.08 18.25
C TRP A 244 5.14 -11.24 19.01
N GLU A 245 5.62 -11.57 20.22
CA GLU A 245 4.99 -12.55 21.11
C GLU A 245 3.53 -12.17 21.44
N ARG A 246 3.24 -10.88 21.70
CA ARG A 246 1.86 -10.37 21.89
C ARG A 246 1.01 -10.47 20.63
N ALA A 247 1.56 -10.18 19.45
CA ALA A 247 0.86 -10.33 18.19
C ALA A 247 0.53 -11.80 17.87
N LEU A 248 1.47 -12.72 18.13
CA LEU A 248 1.27 -14.16 17.98
C LEU A 248 0.22 -14.69 18.97
N GLN A 249 0.27 -14.28 20.24
CA GLN A 249 -0.76 -14.62 21.23
C GLN A 249 -2.15 -14.12 20.81
N ALA A 250 -2.25 -12.90 20.27
CA ALA A 250 -3.49 -12.36 19.75
C ALA A 250 -3.99 -13.11 18.50
N HIS A 251 -3.09 -13.62 17.65
CA HIS A 251 -3.43 -14.49 16.53
C HIS A 251 -4.00 -15.82 17.02
N SER A 252 -3.27 -16.53 17.88
CA SER A 252 -3.70 -17.82 18.43
C SER A 252 -5.00 -17.72 19.24
N ALA A 253 -5.25 -16.60 19.93
CA ALA A 253 -6.53 -16.35 20.59
C ALA A 253 -7.70 -16.25 19.59
N LYS A 254 -7.52 -15.54 18.47
CA LYS A 254 -8.51 -15.44 17.39
C LYS A 254 -8.74 -16.77 16.67
N GLU A 255 -7.68 -17.55 16.44
CA GLU A 255 -7.79 -18.90 15.88
C GLU A 255 -8.59 -19.82 16.81
N LEU A 256 -8.30 -19.78 18.11
CA LEU A 256 -9.02 -20.56 19.12
C LEU A 256 -10.49 -20.13 19.21
N GLU A 257 -10.78 -18.82 19.18
CA GLU A 257 -12.15 -18.30 19.12
C GLU A 257 -12.90 -18.77 17.86
N TYR A 258 -12.25 -18.73 16.68
CA TYR A 258 -12.81 -19.25 15.43
C TYR A 258 -13.12 -20.74 15.53
N LEU A 259 -12.21 -21.55 16.08
CA LEU A 259 -12.41 -22.98 16.31
C LEU A 259 -13.54 -23.25 17.30
N MET A 260 -13.63 -22.51 18.42
CA MET A 260 -14.75 -22.62 19.37
C MET A 260 -16.08 -22.26 18.71
N ASN A 261 -16.12 -21.22 17.87
CA ASN A 261 -17.32 -20.81 17.16
C ASN A 261 -17.72 -21.84 16.07
N ARG A 262 -16.75 -22.51 15.44
CA ARG A 262 -17.00 -23.66 14.55
C ARG A 262 -17.57 -24.86 15.32
N ILE A 263 -17.01 -25.20 16.49
CA ILE A 263 -17.52 -26.28 17.36
C ILE A 263 -18.97 -25.99 17.78
N LYS A 264 -19.27 -24.79 18.28
CA LYS A 264 -20.64 -24.38 18.65
C LYS A 264 -21.63 -24.50 17.49
N LYS A 265 -21.21 -24.21 16.24
CA LYS A 265 -22.05 -24.42 15.05
C LYS A 265 -22.32 -25.90 14.78
N VAL A 266 -21.29 -26.75 14.88
CA VAL A 266 -21.43 -28.22 14.74
C VAL A 266 -22.36 -28.78 15.82
N GLU A 267 -22.17 -28.43 17.09
CA GLU A 267 -23.10 -28.81 18.18
C GLU A 267 -24.55 -28.34 17.90
N GLY A 268 -24.70 -27.15 17.29
CA GLY A 268 -26.00 -26.63 16.86
C GLY A 268 -26.67 -27.53 15.81
N TYR A 269 -25.92 -27.97 14.80
CA TYR A 269 -26.41 -28.91 13.79
C TYR A 269 -26.68 -30.30 14.35
N GLU A 270 -25.85 -30.81 15.28
CA GLU A 270 -26.11 -32.08 15.97
C GLU A 270 -27.41 -32.02 16.80
N LYS A 271 -27.67 -30.90 17.49
CA LYS A 271 -28.93 -30.65 18.20
C LYS A 271 -30.13 -30.58 17.24
N GLN A 272 -29.97 -30.02 16.04
CA GLN A 272 -31.01 -30.00 15.01
C GLN A 272 -31.29 -31.40 14.43
N LEU A 273 -30.24 -32.16 14.08
CA LEU A 273 -30.35 -33.54 13.61
C LEU A 273 -31.00 -34.46 14.66
N ASN A 274 -30.64 -34.31 15.93
CA ASN A 274 -31.27 -35.08 17.00
C ASN A 274 -32.74 -34.70 17.20
N LYS A 275 -33.12 -33.43 17.01
CA LYS A 275 -34.55 -33.04 16.98
C LYS A 275 -35.27 -33.68 15.79
N GLN A 276 -34.71 -33.64 14.58
CA GLN A 276 -35.30 -34.29 13.41
C GLN A 276 -35.49 -35.80 13.63
N ARG A 277 -34.48 -36.50 14.14
CA ARG A 277 -34.60 -37.93 14.51
C ARG A 277 -35.72 -38.23 15.50
N ILE A 278 -36.00 -37.31 16.43
CA ILE A 278 -37.12 -37.44 17.37
C ILE A 278 -38.45 -37.23 16.65
N TRP A 279 -38.58 -36.18 15.83
CA TRP A 279 -39.77 -35.94 15.00
C TRP A 279 -40.06 -37.12 14.05
N ASP A 280 -39.06 -37.60 13.32
CA ASP A 280 -39.18 -38.75 12.41
C ASP A 280 -39.64 -40.02 13.17
N TRP A 281 -39.18 -40.20 14.42
CA TRP A 281 -39.57 -41.32 15.27
C TRP A 281 -40.99 -41.16 15.83
N GLU A 282 -41.38 -39.95 16.22
CA GLU A 282 -42.74 -39.61 16.66
C GLU A 282 -43.75 -39.77 15.51
N ASP A 283 -43.43 -39.31 14.30
CA ASP A 283 -44.23 -39.48 13.09
C ASP A 283 -44.33 -40.96 12.70
N TYR A 284 -43.22 -41.72 12.73
CA TYR A 284 -43.25 -43.17 12.54
C TYR A 284 -44.16 -43.86 13.55
N ASN A 285 -44.07 -43.50 14.83
CA ASN A 285 -44.91 -44.05 15.89
C ASN A 285 -46.39 -43.67 15.71
N MET A 286 -46.67 -42.43 15.27
CA MET A 286 -48.02 -41.95 14.94
C MET A 286 -48.63 -42.73 13.78
N ILE A 287 -47.87 -42.95 12.70
CA ILE A 287 -48.29 -43.76 11.54
C ILE A 287 -48.50 -45.22 11.96
N LYS A 288 -47.59 -45.78 12.76
CA LYS A 288 -47.70 -47.14 13.30
C LYS A 288 -48.98 -47.31 14.12
N ILE A 289 -49.26 -46.41 15.07
CA ILE A 289 -50.47 -46.45 15.89
C ILE A 289 -51.73 -46.35 15.00
N ARG A 290 -51.72 -45.50 13.97
CA ARG A 290 -52.84 -45.40 13.02
C ARG A 290 -53.06 -46.70 12.25
N LEU A 291 -52.01 -47.31 11.73
CA LEU A 291 -52.10 -48.60 11.03
C LEU A 291 -52.55 -49.74 11.96
N GLU A 292 -52.09 -49.77 13.22
CA GLU A 292 -52.56 -50.71 14.23
C GLU A 292 -54.05 -50.51 14.56
N GLN A 293 -54.52 -49.26 14.62
CA GLN A 293 -55.94 -48.93 14.77
C GLN A 293 -56.77 -49.35 13.55
N ASP A 294 -56.30 -49.09 12.34
CA ASP A 294 -56.98 -49.50 11.10
C ASP A 294 -57.08 -51.02 11.01
N VAL A 295 -56.02 -51.76 11.39
CA VAL A 295 -56.05 -53.23 11.51
C VAL A 295 -57.09 -53.68 12.54
N GLN A 296 -57.15 -53.08 13.73
CA GLN A 296 -58.17 -53.41 14.74
C GLN A 296 -59.60 -53.12 14.24
N VAL A 297 -59.82 -52.04 13.50
CA VAL A 297 -61.13 -51.71 12.90
C VAL A 297 -61.49 -52.74 11.82
N LEU A 298 -60.54 -53.15 10.97
CA LEU A 298 -60.76 -54.19 9.96
C LEU A 298 -61.04 -55.57 10.61
N GLU A 299 -60.35 -55.92 11.70
CA GLU A 299 -60.63 -57.13 12.46
C GLU A 299 -62.03 -57.09 13.09
N GLN A 300 -62.44 -55.97 13.68
CA GLN A 300 -63.79 -55.77 14.21
C GLN A 300 -64.85 -55.85 13.10
N GLN A 301 -64.63 -55.22 11.95
CA GLN A 301 -65.52 -55.31 10.78
C GLN A 301 -65.62 -56.76 10.28
N LEU A 302 -64.52 -57.52 10.26
CA LEU A 302 -64.49 -58.91 9.85
C LEU A 302 -65.19 -59.83 10.86
N GLN A 303 -65.10 -59.55 12.16
CA GLN A 303 -65.88 -60.23 13.21
C GLN A 303 -67.37 -59.90 13.12
N GLN A 304 -67.74 -58.62 12.95
CA GLN A 304 -69.11 -58.19 12.70
C GLN A 304 -69.67 -58.85 11.44
N MET A 305 -68.89 -58.87 10.35
CA MET A 305 -69.25 -59.52 9.10
C MET A 305 -69.51 -61.03 9.30
N LYS A 306 -68.61 -61.75 10.01
CA LYS A 306 -68.82 -63.15 10.39
C LYS A 306 -70.11 -63.35 11.19
N ALA A 307 -70.37 -62.53 12.20
CA ALA A 307 -71.60 -62.57 12.98
C ALA A 307 -72.85 -62.28 12.12
N THR A 308 -72.77 -61.31 11.19
CA THR A 308 -73.87 -61.06 10.25
C THR A 308 -74.05 -62.18 9.23
N TYR A 309 -73.00 -62.91 8.84
CA TYR A 309 -73.13 -64.08 7.96
C TYR A 309 -73.77 -65.26 8.70
N GLN A 310 -73.40 -65.53 9.95
CA GLN A 310 -74.08 -66.50 10.81
C GLN A 310 -75.57 -66.14 10.99
N LEU A 311 -75.85 -64.90 11.36
CA LEU A 311 -77.22 -64.37 11.47
C LEU A 311 -77.95 -64.38 10.12
N ASN A 312 -77.26 -64.22 8.98
CA ASN A 312 -77.87 -64.29 7.65
C ASN A 312 -78.11 -65.73 7.20
N GLN A 313 -77.30 -66.69 7.66
CA GLN A 313 -77.56 -68.12 7.49
C GLN A 313 -78.80 -68.53 8.29
N GLU A 314 -78.86 -68.19 9.58
CA GLU A 314 -80.06 -68.36 10.43
C GLU A 314 -81.28 -67.63 9.84
N LYS A 315 -81.10 -66.41 9.30
CA LYS A 315 -82.17 -65.68 8.60
C LYS A 315 -82.53 -66.28 7.25
N LEU A 316 -81.67 -67.04 6.56
CA LEU A 316 -82.02 -67.73 5.32
C LEU A 316 -82.84 -68.98 5.65
N GLU A 317 -82.42 -69.73 6.67
CA GLU A 317 -83.19 -70.83 7.25
C GLU A 317 -84.57 -70.34 7.73
N TYR A 318 -84.64 -69.20 8.41
CA TYR A 318 -85.88 -68.54 8.81
C TYR A 318 -86.65 -67.90 7.64
N ASN A 319 -86.00 -67.29 6.64
CA ASN A 319 -86.69 -66.75 5.45
C ASN A 319 -87.28 -67.88 4.58
N CYS A 320 -86.70 -69.08 4.56
CA CYS A 320 -87.36 -70.24 3.95
C CYS A 320 -88.65 -70.64 4.70
N GLN A 321 -88.72 -70.42 6.01
CA GLN A 321 -89.92 -70.60 6.82
C GLN A 321 -90.91 -69.43 6.69
N VAL A 322 -90.40 -68.20 6.49
CA VAL A 322 -91.18 -66.94 6.43
C VAL A 322 -91.58 -66.52 5.02
N LEU A 323 -90.94 -67.00 3.95
CA LEU A 323 -91.45 -66.80 2.58
C LEU A 323 -92.86 -67.41 2.44
N LYS A 324 -93.10 -68.54 3.11
CA LYS A 324 -94.44 -69.14 3.27
C LYS A 324 -95.44 -68.27 4.06
N LYS A 325 -94.97 -67.28 4.82
CA LYS A 325 -95.78 -66.29 5.55
C LYS A 325 -95.73 -64.89 4.91
N ARG A 326 -94.90 -64.66 3.90
CA ARG A 326 -94.68 -63.35 3.28
C ARG A 326 -95.60 -63.04 2.10
N ASP A 327 -96.22 -64.05 1.50
CA ASP A 327 -97.38 -63.80 0.64
C ASP A 327 -98.51 -63.14 1.46
N GLU A 328 -98.67 -63.57 2.72
CA GLU A 328 -99.64 -63.02 3.68
C GLU A 328 -99.23 -61.59 4.12
N GLU A 329 -97.95 -61.38 4.49
CA GLU A 329 -97.43 -60.08 4.95
C GLU A 329 -97.16 -59.04 3.85
N SER A 330 -97.11 -59.42 2.57
CA SER A 330 -96.90 -58.48 1.46
C SER A 330 -98.04 -57.45 1.31
N THR A 331 -99.20 -57.77 1.89
CA THR A 331 -100.33 -56.83 2.09
C THR A 331 -99.96 -55.68 3.05
N VAL A 332 -99.17 -55.96 4.09
CA VAL A 332 -98.77 -55.02 5.16
C VAL A 332 -97.63 -54.09 4.69
N ILE A 333 -96.74 -54.58 3.82
CA ILE A 333 -95.53 -53.86 3.36
C ILE A 333 -95.87 -52.51 2.67
N LYS A 334 -96.99 -52.42 1.94
CA LYS A 334 -97.46 -51.14 1.34
C LYS A 334 -97.66 -50.02 2.37
N SER A 335 -98.03 -50.35 3.61
CA SER A 335 -98.20 -49.37 4.70
C SER A 335 -96.87 -48.85 5.29
N GLN A 336 -95.78 -49.60 5.10
CA GLN A 336 -94.47 -49.27 5.67
C GLN A 336 -93.64 -48.39 4.73
N GLN A 337 -93.81 -48.53 3.40
CA GLN A 337 -93.10 -47.74 2.39
C GLN A 337 -93.31 -46.22 2.57
N LYS A 338 -94.53 -45.77 2.91
CA LYS A 338 -94.83 -44.36 3.21
C LYS A 338 -93.98 -43.79 4.36
N ARG A 339 -93.66 -44.59 5.39
CA ARG A 339 -92.79 -44.16 6.51
C ARG A 339 -91.30 -44.16 6.16
N LYS A 340 -90.90 -44.85 5.08
CA LYS A 340 -89.51 -44.89 4.60
C LYS A 340 -89.15 -43.65 3.78
N ILE A 341 -90.13 -43.08 3.05
CA ILE A 341 -89.96 -41.84 2.26
C ILE A 341 -89.55 -40.64 3.14
N ASN A 342 -90.24 -40.41 4.26
CA ASN A 342 -89.92 -39.25 5.13
C ASN A 342 -88.51 -39.34 5.71
N ARG A 343 -88.06 -40.55 6.13
CA ARG A 343 -86.68 -40.76 6.62
C ARG A 343 -85.62 -40.50 5.55
N LEU A 344 -85.92 -40.83 4.29
CA LEU A 344 -85.03 -40.53 3.17
C LEU A 344 -84.93 -39.01 2.93
N HIS A 345 -86.02 -38.27 3.12
CA HIS A 345 -86.04 -36.82 3.01
C HIS A 345 -85.14 -36.15 4.07
N ASP A 346 -85.18 -36.61 5.32
CA ASP A 346 -84.30 -36.12 6.39
C ASP A 346 -82.82 -36.44 6.10
N THR A 347 -82.51 -37.64 5.60
CA THR A 347 -81.13 -37.96 5.18
C THR A 347 -80.66 -37.09 4.01
N LEU A 348 -81.54 -36.74 3.08
CA LEU A 348 -81.22 -35.89 1.92
C LEU A 348 -80.89 -34.46 2.37
N ASN A 349 -81.65 -33.89 3.31
CA ASN A 349 -81.36 -32.56 3.86
C ASN A 349 -80.07 -32.55 4.70
N ASN A 350 -79.78 -33.60 5.46
CA ASN A 350 -78.50 -33.75 6.16
C ASN A 350 -77.31 -33.87 5.20
N LEU A 351 -77.46 -34.59 4.09
CA LEU A 351 -76.42 -34.66 3.04
C LEU A 351 -76.22 -33.31 2.35
N ARG A 352 -77.28 -32.56 2.05
CA ARG A 352 -77.19 -31.18 1.53
C ARG A 352 -76.44 -30.26 2.49
N SER A 353 -76.69 -30.33 3.79
CA SER A 353 -75.98 -29.53 4.79
C SER A 353 -74.48 -29.85 4.85
N LYS A 354 -74.12 -31.15 4.83
CA LYS A 354 -72.71 -31.59 4.77
C LYS A 354 -72.01 -31.13 3.49
N TYR A 355 -72.68 -31.23 2.34
CA TYR A 355 -72.15 -30.78 1.06
C TYR A 355 -71.93 -29.25 1.05
N ALA A 356 -72.86 -28.48 1.62
CA ALA A 356 -72.68 -27.03 1.78
C ALA A 356 -71.53 -26.65 2.74
N GLN A 357 -71.27 -27.46 3.78
CA GLN A 357 -70.10 -27.28 4.65
C GLN A 357 -68.79 -27.59 3.92
N GLN A 358 -68.72 -28.69 3.16
CA GLN A 358 -67.55 -29.04 2.34
C GLN A 358 -67.24 -27.96 1.29
N ILE A 359 -68.27 -27.40 0.63
CA ILE A 359 -68.07 -26.29 -0.33
C ILE A 359 -67.41 -25.07 0.35
N ARG A 360 -67.82 -24.72 1.57
CA ARG A 360 -67.19 -23.60 2.31
C ARG A 360 -65.75 -23.91 2.69
N GLN A 361 -65.47 -25.12 3.18
CA GLN A 361 -64.11 -25.55 3.49
C GLN A 361 -63.20 -25.46 2.26
N PHE A 362 -63.63 -25.99 1.11
CA PHE A 362 -62.87 -25.86 -0.14
C PHE A 362 -62.73 -24.41 -0.61
N GLN A 363 -63.70 -23.52 -0.35
CA GLN A 363 -63.57 -22.09 -0.66
C GLN A 363 -62.54 -21.39 0.23
N GLU A 364 -62.53 -21.68 1.53
CA GLU A 364 -61.57 -21.15 2.51
C GLU A 364 -60.15 -21.67 2.23
N GLU A 365 -59.99 -22.96 1.93
CA GLU A 365 -58.72 -23.59 1.51
C GLU A 365 -58.20 -23.01 0.19
N ASN A 366 -59.07 -22.82 -0.82
CA ASN A 366 -58.64 -22.19 -2.07
C ASN A 366 -58.24 -20.72 -1.87
N GLN A 367 -58.90 -19.97 -0.98
CA GLN A 367 -58.53 -18.58 -0.67
C GLN A 367 -57.18 -18.50 0.05
N SER A 368 -56.94 -19.36 1.05
CA SER A 368 -55.66 -19.40 1.77
C SER A 368 -54.50 -19.81 0.85
N LEU A 369 -54.65 -20.91 0.10
CA LEU A 369 -53.68 -21.37 -0.90
C LEU A 369 -53.40 -20.31 -1.98
N THR A 370 -54.42 -19.58 -2.45
CA THR A 370 -54.23 -18.48 -3.41
C THR A 370 -53.45 -17.32 -2.79
N SER A 371 -53.66 -17.02 -1.50
CA SER A 371 -52.92 -15.97 -0.79
C SER A 371 -51.44 -16.35 -0.56
N ASP A 372 -51.18 -17.60 -0.20
CA ASP A 372 -49.82 -18.14 -0.04
C ASP A 372 -49.09 -18.23 -1.39
N TYR A 373 -49.77 -18.67 -2.46
CA TYR A 373 -49.25 -18.66 -3.83
C TYR A 373 -48.86 -17.23 -4.27
N LYS A 374 -49.75 -16.24 -4.08
CA LYS A 374 -49.44 -14.83 -4.39
C LYS A 374 -48.22 -14.34 -3.60
N ARG A 375 -48.10 -14.66 -2.30
CA ARG A 375 -46.92 -14.32 -1.49
C ARG A 375 -45.65 -14.97 -2.03
N LEU A 376 -45.69 -16.25 -2.37
CA LEU A 376 -44.54 -16.99 -2.92
C LEU A 376 -44.10 -16.39 -4.27
N VAL A 377 -45.05 -16.05 -5.15
CA VAL A 377 -44.76 -15.42 -6.44
C VAL A 377 -44.12 -14.03 -6.27
N MET A 378 -44.57 -13.22 -5.30
CA MET A 378 -43.89 -11.95 -5.00
C MET A 378 -42.46 -12.16 -4.49
N GLN A 379 -42.25 -13.08 -3.55
CA GLN A 379 -40.91 -13.42 -3.05
C GLN A 379 -39.99 -13.94 -4.16
N PHE A 380 -40.52 -14.73 -5.11
CA PHE A 380 -39.77 -15.18 -6.28
C PHE A 380 -39.41 -14.03 -7.23
N LYS A 381 -40.34 -13.10 -7.49
CA LYS A 381 -40.07 -11.89 -8.28
C LYS A 381 -39.03 -10.98 -7.62
N GLU A 382 -39.07 -10.83 -6.29
CA GLU A 382 -38.07 -10.10 -5.51
C GLU A 382 -36.69 -10.78 -5.58
N LEU A 383 -36.63 -12.10 -5.41
CA LEU A 383 -35.39 -12.87 -5.54
C LEU A 383 -34.81 -12.77 -6.96
N GLN A 384 -35.64 -12.83 -8.00
CA GLN A 384 -35.19 -12.68 -9.38
C GLN A 384 -34.67 -11.26 -9.66
N LYS A 385 -35.33 -10.21 -9.13
CA LYS A 385 -34.83 -8.83 -9.20
C LYS A 385 -33.49 -8.68 -8.47
N ALA A 386 -33.36 -9.24 -7.27
CA ALA A 386 -32.10 -9.24 -6.52
C ALA A 386 -30.99 -9.97 -7.28
N MET A 387 -31.25 -11.15 -7.85
CA MET A 387 -30.27 -11.89 -8.66
C MET A 387 -29.80 -11.11 -9.90
N ARG A 388 -30.71 -10.45 -10.62
CA ARG A 388 -30.35 -9.56 -11.75
C ARG A 388 -29.51 -8.37 -11.28
N HIS A 389 -29.90 -7.75 -10.17
CA HIS A 389 -29.16 -6.63 -9.57
C HIS A 389 -27.74 -7.05 -9.15
N PHE A 390 -27.59 -8.17 -8.43
CA PHE A 390 -26.28 -8.70 -8.05
C PHE A 390 -25.43 -9.04 -9.27
N ALA A 391 -25.97 -9.72 -10.29
CA ALA A 391 -25.21 -9.99 -11.52
C ALA A 391 -24.67 -8.69 -12.17
N VAL A 392 -25.50 -7.65 -12.29
CA VAL A 392 -25.08 -6.35 -12.86
C VAL A 392 -24.08 -5.61 -11.97
N VAL A 393 -24.15 -5.75 -10.64
CA VAL A 393 -23.18 -5.15 -9.71
C VAL A 393 -21.86 -5.92 -9.72
N ASP A 394 -21.90 -7.25 -9.69
CA ASP A 394 -20.73 -8.14 -9.75
C ASP A 394 -19.95 -7.90 -11.06
N ASP A 395 -20.65 -7.86 -12.20
CA ASP A 395 -20.05 -7.59 -13.52
C ASP A 395 -19.39 -6.19 -13.59
N LYS A 396 -20.02 -5.17 -12.99
CA LYS A 396 -19.44 -3.82 -12.90
C LYS A 396 -18.20 -3.79 -12.03
N GLN A 397 -18.26 -4.35 -10.82
CA GLN A 397 -17.13 -4.42 -9.90
C GLN A 397 -15.95 -5.19 -10.50
N PHE A 398 -16.22 -6.33 -11.17
CA PHE A 398 -15.20 -7.08 -11.88
C PHE A 398 -14.53 -6.23 -12.98
N ARG A 399 -15.33 -5.50 -13.77
CA ARG A 399 -14.81 -4.67 -14.87
C ARG A 399 -14.03 -3.44 -14.37
N GLU A 400 -14.46 -2.81 -13.28
CA GLU A 400 -13.74 -1.72 -12.62
C GLU A 400 -12.39 -2.20 -12.06
N ILE A 401 -12.37 -3.33 -11.34
CA ILE A 401 -11.13 -3.92 -10.80
C ILE A 401 -10.18 -4.35 -11.93
N TRP A 402 -10.71 -4.94 -13.01
CA TRP A 402 -9.90 -5.30 -14.17
C TRP A 402 -9.23 -4.09 -14.80
N LEU A 403 -9.99 -3.03 -15.10
CA LEU A 403 -9.46 -1.82 -15.73
C LEU A 403 -8.38 -1.16 -14.86
N MET A 404 -8.61 -1.05 -13.55
CA MET A 404 -7.63 -0.52 -12.60
C MET A 404 -6.31 -1.33 -12.64
N ASN A 405 -6.39 -2.66 -12.56
CA ASN A 405 -5.20 -3.52 -12.60
C ASN A 405 -4.49 -3.48 -13.97
N GLU A 406 -5.25 -3.35 -15.06
CA GLU A 406 -4.74 -3.27 -16.43
C GLU A 406 -4.02 -1.93 -16.69
N GLU A 407 -4.55 -0.82 -16.16
CA GLU A 407 -3.90 0.49 -16.15
C GLU A 407 -2.59 0.45 -15.34
N GLU A 408 -2.60 -0.07 -14.11
CA GLU A 408 -1.39 -0.23 -13.29
C GLU A 408 -0.32 -1.09 -13.97
N ALA A 409 -0.71 -2.19 -14.62
CA ALA A 409 0.20 -3.03 -15.38
C ALA A 409 0.79 -2.29 -16.60
N LYS A 410 -0.03 -1.53 -17.34
CA LYS A 410 0.42 -0.72 -18.48
C LYS A 410 1.36 0.41 -18.07
N ASP A 411 1.14 1.03 -16.91
CA ASP A 411 2.03 2.03 -16.32
C ASP A 411 3.35 1.44 -15.79
N LEU A 412 3.38 0.16 -15.42
CA LEU A 412 4.63 -0.55 -15.13
C LEU A 412 5.39 -0.89 -16.42
N MET A 413 4.69 -1.39 -17.44
CA MET A 413 5.30 -1.70 -18.75
C MET A 413 5.86 -0.46 -19.46
N SER A 414 5.14 0.66 -19.46
CA SER A 414 5.60 1.90 -20.09
C SER A 414 6.90 2.40 -19.47
N ARG A 415 6.99 2.42 -18.13
CA ARG A 415 8.23 2.71 -17.39
C ARG A 415 9.35 1.74 -17.69
N ALA A 416 9.05 0.45 -17.82
CA ALA A 416 10.06 -0.57 -18.15
C ALA A 416 10.61 -0.40 -19.57
N LEU A 417 9.75 -0.07 -20.55
CA LEU A 417 10.15 0.27 -21.93
C LEU A 417 10.87 1.63 -22.03
N ASP A 418 10.53 2.60 -21.18
CA ASP A 418 11.27 3.87 -21.06
C ASP A 418 12.70 3.65 -20.55
N VAL A 419 12.87 2.78 -19.54
CA VAL A 419 14.18 2.35 -19.05
C VAL A 419 14.96 1.60 -20.13
N ASP A 420 14.31 0.67 -20.84
CA ASP A 420 14.93 -0.06 -21.95
C ASP A 420 15.42 0.87 -23.06
N ARG A 421 14.60 1.87 -23.44
CA ARG A 421 14.98 2.93 -24.37
C ARG A 421 16.22 3.68 -23.88
N ILE A 422 16.24 4.11 -22.63
CA ILE A 422 17.37 4.85 -22.03
C ILE A 422 18.66 4.01 -22.01
N ILE A 423 18.57 2.70 -21.75
CA ILE A 423 19.72 1.79 -21.79
C ILE A 423 20.23 1.65 -23.22
N HIS A 424 19.33 1.37 -24.17
CA HIS A 424 19.69 1.21 -25.59
C HIS A 424 20.28 2.48 -26.21
N THR A 425 19.66 3.65 -26.00
CA THR A 425 20.12 4.90 -26.63
C THR A 425 21.36 5.48 -25.97
N HIS A 426 21.47 5.47 -24.64
CA HIS A 426 22.56 6.15 -23.93
C HIS A 426 23.75 5.25 -23.56
N HIS A 427 23.52 3.98 -23.22
CA HIS A 427 24.58 3.09 -22.74
C HIS A 427 25.11 2.17 -23.85
N LEU A 428 24.23 1.68 -24.73
CA LEU A 428 24.62 0.84 -25.88
C LEU A 428 24.88 1.65 -27.16
N GLY A 429 24.30 2.84 -27.28
CA GLY A 429 24.38 3.67 -28.50
C GLY A 429 23.64 3.05 -29.70
N LEU A 430 22.67 2.15 -29.44
CA LEU A 430 21.90 1.44 -30.46
C LEU A 430 20.55 2.12 -30.70
N PRO A 431 20.02 2.09 -31.93
CA PRO A 431 18.68 2.61 -32.22
C PRO A 431 17.64 1.72 -31.53
N TRP A 432 16.86 2.32 -30.63
CA TRP A 432 15.75 1.64 -29.95
C TRP A 432 14.46 1.75 -30.77
N THR A 433 13.73 0.65 -30.90
CA THR A 433 12.44 0.57 -31.60
C THR A 433 11.37 0.08 -30.64
N ALA A 434 10.27 0.83 -30.51
CA ALA A 434 9.14 0.44 -29.68
C ALA A 434 8.50 -0.88 -30.19
N PRO A 435 8.37 -1.92 -29.36
CA PRO A 435 7.70 -3.15 -29.76
C PRO A 435 6.19 -2.95 -29.96
N GLU A 436 5.66 -3.31 -31.13
CA GLU A 436 4.22 -3.31 -31.38
C GLU A 436 3.56 -4.60 -30.87
N PHE A 437 3.03 -4.55 -29.65
CA PHE A 437 2.25 -5.66 -29.09
C PHE A 437 0.75 -5.48 -29.31
N TRP A 438 0.07 -6.55 -29.74
CA TRP A 438 -1.37 -6.55 -30.01
C TRP A 438 -2.22 -6.24 -28.75
N PHE A 439 -1.77 -6.69 -27.58
CA PHE A 439 -2.48 -6.50 -26.31
C PHE A 439 -2.50 -5.06 -25.80
N LEU A 440 -1.55 -4.21 -26.22
CA LEU A 440 -1.50 -2.79 -25.84
C LEU A 440 -2.67 -1.98 -26.41
N ARG A 441 -3.33 -2.48 -27.48
CA ARG A 441 -4.50 -1.83 -28.11
C ARG A 441 -5.84 -2.22 -27.48
N ASN A 442 -5.88 -3.26 -26.65
CA ASN A 442 -7.08 -3.68 -25.93
C ASN A 442 -7.27 -2.84 -24.67
N VAL A 443 -8.52 -2.67 -24.23
CA VAL A 443 -8.88 -2.05 -22.94
C VAL A 443 -10.07 -2.81 -22.35
N GLY A 444 -9.87 -3.42 -21.17
CA GLY A 444 -10.87 -4.22 -20.46
C GLY A 444 -10.82 -5.73 -20.78
N PRO A 445 -11.65 -6.54 -20.11
CA PRO A 445 -11.66 -8.00 -20.26
C PRO A 445 -11.90 -8.45 -21.70
N LEU A 446 -11.31 -9.58 -22.10
CA LEU A 446 -11.39 -10.14 -23.46
C LEU A 446 -12.74 -10.83 -23.76
N SER A 447 -13.84 -10.13 -23.52
CA SER A 447 -15.19 -10.60 -23.82
C SER A 447 -15.43 -10.63 -25.33
N GLN A 448 -15.52 -11.85 -25.89
CA GLN A 448 -16.20 -12.02 -27.18
C GLN A 448 -17.70 -11.76 -26.99
N GLN A 449 -18.29 -10.95 -27.87
CA GLN A 449 -19.70 -10.55 -27.76
C GLN A 449 -20.62 -11.77 -27.62
N PRO A 450 -21.50 -11.83 -26.61
CA PRO A 450 -22.47 -12.90 -26.51
C PRO A 450 -23.50 -12.78 -27.65
N GLN A 451 -23.60 -13.80 -28.48
CA GLN A 451 -24.75 -13.93 -29.38
C GLN A 451 -26.02 -14.14 -28.53
N LYS A 452 -26.84 -13.09 -28.40
CA LYS A 452 -28.13 -13.16 -27.68
C LYS A 452 -29.05 -14.20 -28.31
N SER A 453 -29.80 -14.93 -27.48
CA SER A 453 -30.84 -15.86 -27.94
C SER A 453 -32.06 -15.10 -28.46
N ALA A 454 -32.67 -15.58 -29.55
CA ALA A 454 -33.90 -15.01 -30.12
C ALA A 454 -35.06 -14.91 -29.12
N THR A 455 -35.07 -15.74 -28.07
CA THR A 455 -36.09 -15.70 -27.00
C THR A 455 -35.98 -14.46 -26.11
N GLN A 456 -34.77 -13.99 -25.78
CA GLN A 456 -34.57 -12.76 -25.00
C GLN A 456 -34.98 -11.52 -25.81
N ILE A 457 -34.75 -11.54 -27.13
CA ILE A 457 -35.18 -10.46 -28.03
C ILE A 457 -36.71 -10.38 -28.07
N LEU A 458 -37.42 -11.51 -28.02
CA LEU A 458 -38.89 -11.53 -27.96
C LEU A 458 -39.41 -10.98 -26.62
N GLU A 459 -38.75 -11.31 -25.51
CA GLU A 459 -39.12 -10.86 -24.16
C GLU A 459 -38.87 -9.35 -23.99
N GLU A 460 -37.73 -8.82 -24.45
CA GLU A 460 -37.43 -7.37 -24.46
C GLU A 460 -38.47 -6.58 -25.30
N VAL A 461 -38.89 -7.09 -26.47
CA VAL A 461 -39.88 -6.45 -27.37
C VAL A 461 -41.33 -6.48 -26.84
N LEU A 462 -41.64 -7.40 -25.92
CA LEU A 462 -42.94 -7.48 -25.26
C LEU A 462 -42.99 -6.68 -23.95
N ILE A 463 -41.90 -6.62 -23.18
CA ILE A 463 -41.81 -5.80 -21.96
C ILE A 463 -41.90 -4.29 -22.29
N GLN A 464 -41.35 -3.86 -23.44
CA GLN A 464 -41.52 -2.48 -23.93
C GLN A 464 -42.98 -2.06 -24.20
N ALA A 465 -43.98 -2.96 -24.09
CA ALA A 465 -45.39 -2.62 -24.20
C ALA A 465 -46.01 -2.01 -22.91
N GLU A 466 -45.35 -2.11 -21.76
CA GLU A 466 -45.88 -1.59 -20.47
C GLU A 466 -45.43 -0.16 -20.15
N GLU A 467 -44.36 0.33 -20.77
CA GLU A 467 -43.76 1.66 -20.48
C GLU A 467 -44.05 2.75 -21.54
N GLU A 468 -44.71 2.44 -22.67
CA GLU A 468 -45.18 3.45 -23.67
C GLU A 468 -46.40 4.26 -23.15
N GLY A 469 -46.28 4.82 -21.94
CA GLY A 469 -47.33 5.55 -21.21
C GLY A 469 -47.02 7.01 -20.89
N MET A 470 -45.81 7.53 -21.18
CA MET A 470 -45.51 8.97 -21.16
C MET A 470 -44.21 9.32 -21.89
N GLU A 471 -44.21 10.51 -22.51
CA GLU A 471 -43.10 11.30 -23.05
C GLU A 471 -42.30 10.77 -24.26
N GLU A 472 -42.53 11.44 -25.40
CA GLU A 472 -41.67 11.40 -26.58
C GLU A 472 -40.37 12.18 -26.34
N THR A 473 -39.23 11.51 -26.21
CA THR A 473 -37.94 12.06 -26.69
C THR A 473 -37.09 10.98 -27.34
N ALA A 474 -36.48 11.29 -28.48
CA ALA A 474 -35.73 10.33 -29.26
C ALA A 474 -34.28 10.21 -28.76
N SER A 475 -33.83 8.96 -28.58
CA SER A 475 -32.42 8.59 -28.71
C SER A 475 -32.35 7.29 -29.49
N GLU A 476 -31.73 7.35 -30.67
CA GLU A 476 -31.67 6.23 -31.62
C GLU A 476 -30.84 5.06 -31.04
N ALA A 477 -31.51 3.97 -30.69
CA ALA A 477 -30.84 2.70 -30.39
C ALA A 477 -30.55 1.96 -31.71
N GLU A 478 -29.29 1.59 -31.94
CA GLU A 478 -28.84 1.00 -33.20
C GLU A 478 -29.58 -0.30 -33.56
N SER A 479 -29.91 -0.42 -34.85
CA SER A 479 -30.62 -1.54 -35.46
C SER A 479 -29.84 -2.87 -35.36
N TYR A 480 -30.08 -3.64 -34.30
CA TYR A 480 -29.50 -4.99 -34.14
C TYR A 480 -30.43 -6.12 -34.63
N LEU A 481 -30.94 -5.98 -35.85
CA LEU A 481 -31.64 -7.02 -36.60
C LEU A 481 -31.28 -6.93 -38.07
N ASP A 482 -30.56 -7.93 -38.59
CA ASP A 482 -30.35 -8.11 -40.04
C ASP A 482 -31.62 -8.72 -40.67
N LEU A 483 -32.73 -7.97 -40.61
CA LEU A 483 -33.91 -8.20 -41.44
C LEU A 483 -33.78 -7.39 -42.74
N PRO A 484 -34.41 -7.83 -43.86
CA PRO A 484 -34.46 -7.05 -45.09
C PRO A 484 -34.97 -5.62 -44.82
N LYS A 485 -34.24 -4.61 -45.31
CA LYS A 485 -34.28 -3.19 -44.93
C LYS A 485 -35.59 -2.41 -45.24
N GLN A 486 -36.77 -3.04 -45.18
CA GLN A 486 -38.04 -2.42 -45.60
C GLN A 486 -39.24 -2.60 -44.64
N ILE A 487 -39.08 -3.25 -43.48
CA ILE A 487 -40.19 -3.50 -42.55
C ILE A 487 -39.83 -3.02 -41.14
N SER A 488 -40.64 -2.10 -40.60
CA SER A 488 -40.53 -1.60 -39.22
C SER A 488 -40.98 -2.66 -38.22
N ALA A 489 -40.36 -2.70 -37.04
CA ALA A 489 -40.77 -3.54 -35.92
C ALA A 489 -42.26 -3.38 -35.54
N LYS A 490 -42.83 -2.17 -35.72
CA LYS A 490 -44.27 -1.91 -35.50
C LYS A 490 -45.16 -2.64 -36.50
N THR A 491 -44.67 -2.90 -37.71
CA THR A 491 -45.37 -3.66 -38.76
C THR A 491 -45.27 -5.17 -38.50
N THR A 492 -44.11 -5.67 -38.08
CA THR A 492 -43.93 -7.08 -37.67
C THR A 492 -44.79 -7.42 -36.45
N ARG A 493 -44.90 -6.51 -35.46
CA ARG A 493 -45.83 -6.64 -34.31
C ARG A 493 -47.28 -6.81 -34.77
N LYS A 494 -47.75 -6.01 -35.74
CA LYS A 494 -49.11 -6.13 -36.30
C LYS A 494 -49.33 -7.45 -37.05
N ILE A 495 -48.34 -7.93 -37.81
CA ILE A 495 -48.44 -9.23 -38.52
C ILE A 495 -48.55 -10.38 -37.52
N LEU A 496 -47.77 -10.37 -36.43
CA LEU A 496 -47.82 -11.41 -35.40
C LEU A 496 -49.16 -11.42 -34.64
N MET A 497 -49.71 -10.24 -34.31
CA MET A 497 -51.04 -10.12 -33.69
C MET A 497 -52.15 -10.62 -34.63
N LEU A 498 -52.17 -10.17 -35.90
CA LEU A 498 -53.16 -10.63 -36.88
C LEU A 498 -53.08 -12.15 -37.10
N LEU A 499 -51.90 -12.75 -37.05
CA LEU A 499 -51.73 -14.20 -37.04
C LEU A 499 -52.41 -14.84 -35.81
N CYS A 500 -52.35 -14.26 -34.62
CA CYS A 500 -53.00 -14.79 -33.42
C CYS A 500 -54.53 -14.69 -33.42
N ASP A 501 -55.05 -13.67 -34.11
CA ASP A 501 -56.48 -13.40 -34.19
C ASP A 501 -57.15 -14.26 -35.28
N GLU A 502 -56.52 -14.37 -36.46
CA GLU A 502 -57.09 -15.09 -37.62
C GLU A 502 -56.81 -16.62 -37.61
N SER A 503 -55.80 -17.10 -36.88
CA SER A 503 -55.45 -18.54 -36.85
C SER A 503 -56.17 -19.35 -35.76
N GLY A 504 -57.25 -18.83 -35.18
CA GLY A 504 -58.03 -19.51 -34.14
C GLY A 504 -58.55 -20.91 -34.53
N PHE A 505 -58.62 -21.23 -35.83
CA PHE A 505 -58.98 -22.56 -36.34
C PHE A 505 -57.91 -23.65 -36.13
N LEU A 506 -56.67 -23.28 -35.82
CA LEU A 506 -55.56 -24.22 -35.56
C LEU A 506 -55.44 -24.63 -34.08
N ILE A 507 -56.27 -24.07 -33.20
CA ILE A 507 -56.16 -24.22 -31.74
C ILE A 507 -57.36 -25.02 -31.23
N GLU A 508 -57.14 -26.04 -30.40
CA GLU A 508 -58.25 -26.83 -29.83
C GLU A 508 -59.23 -25.94 -29.05
N SER A 509 -60.54 -26.13 -29.30
CA SER A 509 -61.61 -25.35 -28.68
C SER A 509 -61.62 -25.39 -27.14
N LYS A 510 -61.13 -26.49 -26.55
CA LYS A 510 -60.92 -26.62 -25.10
C LYS A 510 -59.84 -25.65 -24.60
N LEU A 511 -58.74 -25.50 -25.34
CA LEU A 511 -57.64 -24.61 -25.00
C LEU A 511 -58.06 -23.13 -25.11
N LEU A 512 -58.89 -22.77 -26.10
CA LEU A 512 -59.50 -21.44 -26.18
C LEU A 512 -60.39 -21.11 -24.97
N SER A 513 -61.12 -22.10 -24.41
CA SER A 513 -61.92 -21.89 -23.19
C SER A 513 -61.09 -21.64 -21.93
N LEU A 514 -59.85 -22.15 -21.90
CA LEU A 514 -58.90 -21.94 -20.79
C LEU A 514 -58.08 -20.64 -20.91
N LEU A 515 -58.00 -20.05 -22.11
CA LEU A 515 -57.30 -18.77 -22.34
C LEU A 515 -58.19 -17.54 -22.09
N LEU A 516 -59.51 -17.67 -22.12
CA LEU A 516 -60.46 -16.57 -21.88
C LEU A 516 -60.26 -15.75 -20.58
N PRO A 517 -59.75 -16.30 -19.45
CA PRO A 517 -59.51 -15.54 -18.23
C PRO A 517 -58.16 -14.79 -18.16
N LEU A 518 -57.27 -14.96 -19.15
CA LEU A 518 -55.88 -14.47 -19.10
C LEU A 518 -55.70 -13.11 -19.79
N GLU A 519 -54.60 -12.44 -19.47
CA GLU A 519 -54.29 -11.13 -20.04
C GLU A 519 -53.86 -11.26 -21.51
N LYS A 520 -54.20 -10.28 -22.35
CA LYS A 520 -54.14 -10.44 -23.82
C LYS A 520 -52.74 -10.78 -24.34
N ASN A 521 -51.69 -10.23 -23.72
CA ASN A 521 -50.30 -10.46 -24.13
C ASN A 521 -49.84 -11.90 -23.83
N GLU A 522 -50.24 -12.44 -22.67
CA GLU A 522 -49.98 -13.84 -22.31
C GLU A 522 -50.75 -14.80 -23.22
N CYS A 523 -52.00 -14.44 -23.55
CA CYS A 523 -52.80 -15.17 -24.54
C CYS A 523 -52.12 -15.23 -25.91
N TYR A 524 -51.57 -14.12 -26.40
CA TYR A 524 -50.90 -14.09 -27.70
C TYR A 524 -49.62 -14.94 -27.72
N LEU A 525 -48.78 -14.89 -26.68
CA LEU A 525 -47.61 -15.77 -26.56
C LEU A 525 -47.99 -17.26 -26.58
N LEU A 526 -49.00 -17.66 -25.79
CA LEU A 526 -49.43 -19.06 -25.69
C LEU A 526 -50.12 -19.55 -26.96
N ARG A 527 -50.87 -18.69 -27.66
CA ARG A 527 -51.41 -19.00 -28.99
C ARG A 527 -50.30 -19.20 -30.01
N LEU A 528 -49.28 -18.33 -30.03
CA LEU A 528 -48.12 -18.46 -30.93
C LEU A 528 -47.33 -19.75 -30.66
N ASP A 529 -47.05 -20.12 -29.40
CA ASP A 529 -46.36 -21.39 -29.09
C ASP A 529 -47.20 -22.60 -29.54
N ALA A 530 -48.54 -22.56 -29.40
CA ALA A 530 -49.42 -23.61 -29.92
C ALA A 530 -49.42 -23.69 -31.47
N ILE A 531 -49.46 -22.54 -32.16
CA ILE A 531 -49.41 -22.45 -33.63
C ILE A 531 -48.07 -22.99 -34.17
N PHE A 532 -46.95 -22.63 -33.53
CA PHE A 532 -45.62 -23.07 -33.94
C PHE A 532 -45.22 -24.47 -33.45
N SER A 533 -45.89 -25.02 -32.44
CA SER A 533 -45.67 -26.40 -31.97
C SER A 533 -46.42 -27.47 -32.79
N SER A 534 -47.24 -27.09 -33.77
CA SER A 534 -47.87 -28.00 -34.71
C SER A 534 -46.85 -28.52 -35.76
N PRO A 535 -46.83 -29.83 -36.08
CA PRO A 535 -45.83 -30.38 -36.99
C PRO A 535 -45.96 -29.83 -38.43
N PRO A 536 -44.84 -29.52 -39.12
CA PRO A 536 -44.84 -28.79 -40.39
C PRO A 536 -45.16 -29.70 -41.60
N CYS A 537 -46.40 -30.20 -41.68
CA CYS A 537 -46.86 -31.06 -42.79
C CYS A 537 -48.15 -30.60 -43.49
N VAL A 538 -48.74 -29.46 -43.13
CA VAL A 538 -50.00 -28.96 -43.76
C VAL A 538 -49.74 -27.80 -44.75
N PHE A 539 -48.56 -27.18 -44.73
CA PHE A 539 -48.26 -25.96 -45.51
C PHE A 539 -47.70 -26.16 -46.93
N LEU A 540 -47.54 -27.41 -47.40
CA LEU A 540 -46.85 -27.71 -48.68
C LEU A 540 -47.69 -28.53 -49.70
N GLN A 541 -49.02 -28.50 -49.62
CA GLN A 541 -49.88 -29.07 -50.67
C GLN A 541 -51.11 -28.20 -50.99
N LEU A 542 -50.88 -27.04 -51.60
CA LEU A 542 -51.89 -26.37 -52.44
C LEU A 542 -51.21 -25.41 -53.41
N ASN A 543 -50.80 -25.94 -54.57
CA ASN A 543 -50.40 -25.13 -55.72
C ASN A 543 -51.64 -24.80 -56.58
N PRO A 544 -51.74 -23.60 -57.18
CA PRO A 544 -52.95 -23.14 -57.83
C PRO A 544 -52.97 -23.42 -59.34
N TRP A 545 -54.08 -23.97 -59.84
CA TRP A 545 -54.45 -23.88 -61.25
C TRP A 545 -55.92 -23.47 -61.38
N HIS A 546 -56.16 -22.40 -62.14
CA HIS A 546 -57.50 -21.97 -62.55
C HIS A 546 -58.10 -22.95 -63.57
N LEU A 547 -59.41 -23.17 -63.54
CA LEU A 547 -60.39 -22.64 -64.51
C LEU A 547 -61.79 -23.24 -64.28
N SER A 548 -62.81 -22.42 -64.55
CA SER A 548 -64.26 -22.64 -64.27
C SER A 548 -64.99 -23.35 -65.44
N PRO A 549 -66.34 -23.39 -65.52
CA PRO A 549 -67.34 -23.95 -64.60
C PRO A 549 -68.14 -25.11 -65.28
N PRO A 550 -69.49 -25.11 -65.38
CA PRO A 550 -70.37 -26.00 -64.60
C PRO A 550 -71.11 -27.06 -65.44
N GLN A 551 -71.70 -28.08 -64.80
CA GLN A 551 -72.88 -28.73 -65.38
C GLN A 551 -73.86 -29.30 -64.34
N GLU A 552 -75.14 -29.08 -64.61
CA GLU A 552 -76.31 -29.58 -63.87
C GLU A 552 -76.54 -31.08 -64.15
N GLN A 553 -77.19 -31.80 -63.22
CA GLN A 553 -78.51 -32.43 -63.49
C GLN A 553 -79.12 -33.13 -62.26
N THR A 554 -80.31 -32.65 -61.88
CA THR A 554 -81.54 -33.40 -61.46
C THR A 554 -81.39 -34.75 -60.71
N SER A 555 -81.85 -34.89 -59.44
CA SER A 555 -83.27 -34.97 -58.97
C SER A 555 -83.96 -36.34 -59.22
N PRO A 556 -85.10 -36.70 -58.56
CA PRO A 556 -85.65 -36.37 -57.23
C PRO A 556 -86.32 -37.59 -56.50
N MET A 557 -86.98 -37.36 -55.33
CA MET A 557 -88.30 -37.90 -54.85
C MET A 557 -88.31 -38.05 -53.30
N SER A 558 -89.04 -37.18 -52.56
CA SER A 558 -90.41 -37.37 -52.00
C SER A 558 -90.47 -38.23 -50.70
N ALA A 559 -91.30 -37.96 -49.67
CA ALA A 559 -92.57 -37.23 -49.65
C ALA A 559 -92.95 -36.60 -48.26
N LEU A 560 -94.07 -35.88 -48.27
CA LEU A 560 -94.81 -35.14 -47.20
C LEU A 560 -95.04 -35.84 -45.84
N GLU A 561 -94.98 -35.07 -44.73
CA GLU A 561 -96.10 -34.47 -43.94
C GLU A 561 -97.49 -35.20 -43.90
N PRO A 562 -98.35 -35.09 -42.84
CA PRO A 562 -98.69 -33.82 -42.16
C PRO A 562 -99.11 -33.81 -40.65
N GLY A 563 -99.22 -32.59 -40.09
CA GLY A 563 -100.16 -32.20 -39.00
C GLY A 563 -99.59 -31.15 -38.02
N GLU A 564 -99.83 -29.83 -38.19
CA GLU A 564 -100.97 -29.02 -37.66
C GLU A 564 -101.14 -29.06 -36.12
N GLN A 565 -101.33 -27.95 -35.36
CA GLN A 565 -101.87 -26.60 -35.66
C GLN A 565 -101.52 -25.56 -34.55
N THR A 566 -101.55 -24.24 -34.87
CA THR A 566 -101.87 -23.05 -34.01
C THR A 566 -100.98 -22.68 -32.78
N ASP A 567 -100.69 -21.42 -32.42
CA ASP A 567 -101.12 -20.07 -32.90
C ASP A 567 -100.07 -18.94 -32.66
N LEU A 568 -100.31 -17.74 -33.22
CA LEU A 568 -99.45 -16.55 -33.30
C LEU A 568 -99.88 -15.36 -32.41
N GLU A 569 -98.96 -14.41 -32.17
CA GLU A 569 -99.06 -12.91 -32.06
C GLU A 569 -97.79 -12.37 -31.34
N GLY A 570 -97.20 -11.17 -31.53
CA GLY A 570 -97.41 -9.97 -32.37
C GLY A 570 -96.89 -8.72 -31.61
N GLN A 571 -96.12 -7.75 -32.15
CA GLN A 571 -95.52 -7.52 -33.48
C GLN A 571 -94.21 -6.66 -33.41
N GLU A 572 -93.64 -6.40 -34.59
CA GLU A 572 -92.54 -5.54 -35.08
C GLU A 572 -92.53 -4.05 -34.65
N GLU A 573 -91.37 -3.35 -34.79
CA GLU A 573 -91.14 -2.31 -35.84
C GLU A 573 -89.72 -1.65 -35.80
N GLU A 574 -89.36 -0.94 -36.88
CA GLU A 574 -88.01 -0.44 -37.24
C GLU A 574 -87.78 1.08 -37.02
N SER A 575 -86.51 1.54 -37.05
CA SER A 575 -85.98 2.73 -37.79
C SER A 575 -84.57 3.11 -37.25
N LEU A 576 -83.48 3.27 -38.02
CA LEU A 576 -83.10 4.17 -39.14
C LEU A 576 -82.97 5.67 -38.79
N VAL A 577 -81.75 6.23 -38.94
CA VAL A 577 -81.38 7.46 -39.72
C VAL A 577 -79.92 7.90 -39.43
N GLU A 578 -79.36 8.71 -40.35
CA GLU A 578 -77.95 9.02 -40.63
C GLU A 578 -77.25 10.07 -39.74
N GLY A 579 -75.93 10.18 -39.89
CA GLY A 579 -75.14 11.37 -39.49
C GLY A 579 -73.66 11.34 -39.94
N LYS A 580 -73.26 12.27 -40.80
CA LYS A 580 -71.86 12.68 -41.10
C LYS A 580 -71.74 14.19 -40.84
N PRO A 581 -70.56 14.75 -40.46
CA PRO A 581 -69.68 15.34 -41.50
C PRO A 581 -68.14 15.31 -41.21
N GLU A 582 -67.39 15.58 -42.28
CA GLU A 582 -66.09 16.32 -42.40
C GLU A 582 -64.91 16.00 -41.44
N GLU A 583 -63.84 15.36 -41.92
CA GLU A 583 -62.70 15.92 -42.71
C GLU A 583 -61.64 16.71 -41.90
N LYS A 584 -60.47 16.09 -41.70
CA LYS A 584 -59.16 16.75 -41.82
C LYS A 584 -57.98 15.78 -41.95
N GLU A 585 -57.16 16.08 -42.97
CA GLU A 585 -55.73 15.75 -43.17
C GLU A 585 -55.28 14.28 -43.27
N ALA A 586 -54.48 14.02 -44.32
CA ALA A 586 -54.03 12.70 -44.72
C ALA A 586 -52.66 12.33 -44.13
N LEU A 587 -52.57 11.11 -43.59
CA LEU A 587 -51.30 10.42 -43.35
C LEU A 587 -50.99 9.48 -44.52
N PRO A 588 -49.70 9.21 -44.84
CA PRO A 588 -49.33 8.47 -46.03
C PRO A 588 -49.76 7.00 -45.99
N SER A 589 -50.15 6.48 -47.15
CA SER A 589 -50.66 5.12 -47.34
C SER A 589 -49.72 4.04 -46.79
N PRO A 590 -50.24 2.96 -46.17
CA PRO A 590 -49.41 1.83 -45.76
C PRO A 590 -48.82 1.15 -47.01
N ARG A 591 -47.51 0.90 -47.00
CA ARG A 591 -46.87 0.06 -48.03
C ARG A 591 -47.41 -1.37 -47.92
N LEU A 592 -48.09 -1.83 -48.96
CA LEU A 592 -48.47 -3.24 -49.11
C LEU A 592 -47.20 -4.11 -49.14
N ILE A 593 -47.13 -5.08 -48.23
CA ILE A 593 -46.06 -6.08 -48.20
C ILE A 593 -46.44 -7.19 -49.19
N HIS A 594 -45.49 -7.60 -50.03
CA HIS A 594 -45.73 -8.65 -51.02
C HIS A 594 -45.85 -10.04 -50.34
N PRO A 595 -46.81 -10.91 -50.72
CA PRO A 595 -47.08 -12.17 -50.00
C PRO A 595 -45.86 -13.08 -49.83
N ASN A 596 -44.98 -13.15 -50.84
CA ASN A 596 -43.77 -13.98 -50.79
C ASN A 596 -42.73 -13.49 -49.77
N ASP A 597 -42.77 -12.22 -49.35
CA ASP A 597 -41.84 -11.70 -48.35
C ASP A 597 -42.32 -12.02 -46.93
N VAL A 598 -43.65 -12.06 -46.71
CA VAL A 598 -44.24 -12.55 -45.44
C VAL A 598 -43.85 -14.00 -45.17
N LEU A 599 -43.87 -14.87 -46.20
CA LEU A 599 -43.44 -16.27 -46.08
C LEU A 599 -41.95 -16.41 -45.74
N LYS A 600 -41.06 -15.63 -46.38
CA LYS A 600 -39.62 -15.64 -46.04
C LYS A 600 -39.35 -15.17 -44.62
N ILE A 601 -40.10 -14.19 -44.13
CA ILE A 601 -40.01 -13.69 -42.75
C ILE A 601 -40.45 -14.79 -41.77
N LEU A 602 -41.55 -15.50 -42.05
CA LEU A 602 -42.01 -16.63 -41.25
C LEU A 602 -41.03 -17.81 -41.29
N GLU A 603 -40.45 -18.17 -42.45
CA GLU A 603 -39.43 -19.22 -42.53
C GLU A 603 -38.16 -18.86 -41.73
N ALA A 604 -37.65 -17.63 -41.86
CA ALA A 604 -36.50 -17.17 -41.09
C ALA A 604 -36.77 -17.22 -39.56
N PHE A 605 -37.97 -16.81 -39.15
CA PHE A 605 -38.42 -16.83 -37.75
C PHE A 605 -38.58 -18.27 -37.21
N VAL A 606 -39.24 -19.15 -37.97
CA VAL A 606 -39.44 -20.57 -37.61
C VAL A 606 -38.14 -21.37 -37.61
N MET A 607 -37.19 -21.07 -38.50
CA MET A 607 -35.86 -21.69 -38.48
C MET A 607 -35.04 -21.28 -37.25
N GLY A 608 -35.28 -20.09 -36.68
CA GLY A 608 -34.73 -19.68 -35.38
C GLY A 608 -35.24 -20.51 -34.19
N LEU A 609 -36.47 -21.03 -34.28
CA LEU A 609 -37.10 -21.85 -33.22
C LEU A 609 -36.72 -23.34 -33.27
N LYS A 610 -36.15 -23.83 -34.38
CA LYS A 610 -35.87 -25.27 -34.62
C LYS A 610 -34.56 -25.81 -33.99
N LYS A 611 -34.08 -25.25 -32.88
CA LYS A 611 -33.06 -25.90 -32.03
C LYS A 611 -33.75 -26.70 -30.91
N PRO A 612 -33.36 -27.97 -30.65
CA PRO A 612 -34.15 -28.87 -29.83
C PRO A 612 -34.26 -28.43 -28.37
N ARG A 613 -35.49 -28.47 -27.81
CA ARG A 613 -35.80 -28.30 -26.38
C ARG A 613 -34.98 -29.30 -25.55
N GLN A 614 -33.89 -28.84 -24.93
CA GLN A 614 -33.46 -29.39 -23.64
C GLN A 614 -34.08 -28.52 -22.55
N TRP A 615 -34.87 -29.11 -21.66
CA TRP A 615 -35.24 -28.44 -20.41
C TRP A 615 -33.98 -28.33 -19.54
N GLN A 616 -33.40 -27.15 -19.52
CA GLN A 616 -32.43 -26.73 -18.50
C GLN A 616 -33.12 -25.73 -17.56
N PRO A 617 -32.79 -25.74 -16.25
CA PRO A 617 -33.30 -24.72 -15.34
C PRO A 617 -32.85 -23.32 -15.79
N LEU A 618 -33.74 -22.33 -15.65
CA LEU A 618 -33.47 -20.90 -15.88
C LEU A 618 -32.51 -20.32 -14.80
N LEU A 619 -31.31 -20.89 -14.67
CA LEU A 619 -30.24 -20.42 -13.77
C LEU A 619 -28.87 -21.08 -14.02
N LEU A 620 -28.49 -21.30 -15.29
CA LEU A 620 -27.07 -21.50 -15.63
C LEU A 620 -26.48 -20.14 -16.04
N LYS A 621 -25.64 -19.57 -15.17
CA LYS A 621 -24.84 -18.37 -15.49
C LYS A 621 -24.01 -18.64 -16.75
N TYR A 622 -23.83 -17.61 -17.57
CA TYR A 622 -22.73 -17.56 -18.53
C TYR A 622 -21.42 -17.80 -17.77
N VAL A 623 -20.75 -18.92 -18.05
CA VAL A 623 -19.36 -19.10 -17.62
C VAL A 623 -18.55 -18.21 -18.55
N GLN A 624 -17.92 -17.18 -17.98
CA GLN A 624 -17.00 -16.32 -18.71
C GLN A 624 -15.83 -17.16 -19.23
N ASP A 625 -15.47 -16.96 -20.50
CA ASP A 625 -14.51 -17.81 -21.21
C ASP A 625 -13.07 -17.39 -20.87
N ASN A 626 -12.66 -17.64 -19.64
CA ASN A 626 -11.41 -17.17 -19.02
C ASN A 626 -10.13 -17.71 -19.70
N SER A 627 -10.21 -18.50 -20.77
CA SER A 627 -9.04 -19.15 -21.39
C SER A 627 -8.04 -18.15 -21.95
N LYS A 628 -8.53 -17.01 -22.47
CA LYS A 628 -7.70 -15.97 -23.10
C LYS A 628 -7.17 -14.93 -22.12
N ASP A 629 -7.74 -14.88 -20.92
CA ASP A 629 -7.30 -13.97 -19.87
C ASP A 629 -5.90 -14.38 -19.36
N SER A 630 -5.62 -15.69 -19.23
CA SER A 630 -4.25 -16.17 -18.88
C SER A 630 -3.24 -15.77 -19.96
N GLU A 631 -3.56 -16.02 -21.23
CA GLU A 631 -2.72 -15.66 -22.39
C GLU A 631 -2.44 -14.15 -22.44
N TYR A 632 -3.42 -13.31 -22.07
CA TYR A 632 -3.27 -11.86 -21.98
C TYR A 632 -2.29 -11.44 -20.87
N TRP A 633 -2.47 -11.94 -19.65
CA TRP A 633 -1.60 -11.60 -18.53
C TRP A 633 -0.17 -12.17 -18.67
N GLU A 634 -0.02 -13.35 -19.28
CA GLU A 634 1.29 -13.91 -19.63
C GLU A 634 1.98 -13.10 -20.74
N ALA A 635 1.23 -12.58 -21.73
CA ALA A 635 1.79 -11.71 -22.76
C ALA A 635 2.30 -10.37 -22.18
N LEU A 636 1.62 -9.82 -21.15
CA LEU A 636 2.06 -8.60 -20.46
C LEU A 636 3.41 -8.78 -19.71
N THR A 637 3.75 -9.98 -19.23
CA THR A 637 5.04 -10.23 -18.54
C THR A 637 6.21 -10.42 -19.51
N THR A 638 5.95 -10.79 -20.77
CA THR A 638 6.98 -11.10 -21.78
C THR A 638 7.41 -9.90 -22.64
N VAL A 639 6.98 -8.68 -22.26
CA VAL A 639 7.31 -7.40 -22.91
C VAL A 639 8.80 -7.10 -23.01
N ILE A 640 9.59 -7.56 -22.03
CA ILE A 640 11.05 -7.44 -22.00
C ILE A 640 11.64 -8.85 -22.06
N PRO A 641 12.10 -9.32 -23.24
CA PRO A 641 12.61 -10.68 -23.41
C PRO A 641 13.79 -10.99 -22.49
N ASP A 642 13.90 -12.24 -22.03
CA ASP A 642 15.00 -12.70 -21.15
C ASP A 642 16.40 -12.42 -21.72
N THR A 643 16.53 -12.35 -23.05
CA THR A 643 17.77 -11.96 -23.74
C THR A 643 18.17 -10.51 -23.48
N THR A 644 17.20 -9.59 -23.38
CA THR A 644 17.44 -8.18 -23.03
C THR A 644 17.75 -8.02 -21.55
N GLN A 645 17.10 -8.78 -20.66
CA GLN A 645 17.43 -8.83 -19.23
C GLN A 645 18.87 -9.34 -19.01
N SER A 646 19.24 -10.44 -19.68
CA SER A 646 20.60 -10.99 -19.66
C SER A 646 21.65 -9.99 -20.18
N LEU A 647 21.27 -9.16 -21.16
CA LEU A 647 22.12 -8.09 -21.69
C LEU A 647 22.28 -6.97 -20.66
N TRP A 648 21.22 -6.59 -19.93
CA TRP A 648 21.29 -5.60 -18.86
C TRP A 648 22.21 -6.07 -17.71
N ASP A 649 22.15 -7.34 -17.30
CA ASP A 649 23.05 -7.91 -16.28
C ASP A 649 24.52 -7.90 -16.72
N ALA A 650 24.77 -8.28 -17.99
CA ALA A 650 26.12 -8.22 -18.57
C ALA A 650 26.64 -6.77 -18.67
N LEU A 651 25.77 -5.82 -19.03
CA LEU A 651 26.09 -4.39 -19.08
C LEU A 651 26.35 -3.82 -17.68
N TYR A 652 25.52 -4.16 -16.69
CA TYR A 652 25.67 -3.73 -15.30
C TYR A 652 27.00 -4.22 -14.71
N THR A 653 27.31 -5.51 -14.82
CA THR A 653 28.59 -6.06 -14.36
C THR A 653 29.80 -5.53 -15.16
N GLY A 654 29.60 -5.09 -16.40
CA GLY A 654 30.58 -4.35 -17.18
C GLY A 654 30.83 -2.93 -16.63
N LEU A 655 29.75 -2.20 -16.34
CA LEU A 655 29.81 -0.85 -15.77
C LEU A 655 30.41 -0.81 -14.36
N GLU A 656 30.13 -1.81 -13.50
CA GLU A 656 30.78 -1.92 -12.18
C GLU A 656 32.31 -2.04 -12.32
N LYS A 657 32.79 -2.91 -13.22
CA LYS A 657 34.23 -3.06 -13.51
C LYS A 657 34.83 -1.79 -14.10
N TYR A 658 34.10 -1.12 -15.00
CA TYR A 658 34.54 0.15 -15.59
C TYR A 658 34.61 1.27 -14.54
N HIS A 659 33.63 1.36 -13.64
CA HIS A 659 33.65 2.29 -12.52
C HIS A 659 34.85 2.02 -11.60
N LEU A 660 35.13 0.76 -11.27
CA LEU A 660 36.31 0.39 -10.48
C LEU A 660 37.61 0.89 -11.16
N LEU A 661 37.77 0.63 -12.47
CA LEU A 661 38.93 1.10 -13.23
C LEU A 661 39.01 2.64 -13.28
N LEU A 662 37.89 3.35 -13.39
CA LEU A 662 37.87 4.82 -13.32
C LEU A 662 38.30 5.34 -11.93
N THR A 663 37.87 4.70 -10.83
CA THR A 663 38.34 5.10 -9.48
C THR A 663 39.81 4.81 -9.26
N GLN A 664 40.34 3.71 -9.80
CA GLN A 664 41.77 3.40 -9.77
C GLN A 664 42.56 4.43 -10.59
N ARG A 665 42.10 4.76 -11.81
CA ARG A 665 42.70 5.80 -12.65
C ARG A 665 42.67 7.18 -11.98
N ALA A 666 41.59 7.53 -11.28
CA ALA A 666 41.51 8.79 -10.54
C ALA A 666 42.56 8.86 -9.41
N LYS A 667 42.78 7.76 -8.66
CA LYS A 667 43.85 7.68 -7.66
C LYS A 667 45.24 7.82 -8.29
N LEU A 668 45.50 7.08 -9.36
CA LEU A 668 46.77 7.15 -10.09
C LEU A 668 47.05 8.55 -10.68
N LEU A 669 46.02 9.30 -11.10
CA LEU A 669 46.18 10.68 -11.55
C LEU A 669 46.57 11.62 -10.40
N VAL A 670 45.98 11.45 -9.21
CA VAL A 670 46.37 12.20 -8.00
C VAL A 670 47.80 11.86 -7.59
N GLU A 671 48.14 10.57 -7.54
CA GLU A 671 49.51 10.09 -7.26
C GLU A 671 50.52 10.66 -8.26
N ASN A 672 50.25 10.59 -9.56
CA ASN A 672 51.13 11.15 -10.58
C ASN A 672 51.29 12.68 -10.45
N SER A 673 50.20 13.42 -10.14
CA SER A 673 50.31 14.87 -9.90
C SER A 673 51.17 15.21 -8.68
N SER A 674 51.16 14.36 -7.64
CA SER A 674 52.03 14.52 -6.47
C SER A 674 53.49 14.19 -6.77
N LEU A 675 53.74 13.19 -7.63
CA LEU A 675 55.09 12.85 -8.10
C LEU A 675 55.65 13.94 -9.04
N GLU A 676 54.81 14.54 -9.88
CA GLU A 676 55.18 15.70 -10.71
C GLU A 676 55.57 16.89 -9.82
N GLN A 677 54.79 17.20 -8.78
CA GLN A 677 55.15 18.23 -7.79
C GLN A 677 56.51 17.94 -7.13
N GLN A 678 56.70 16.74 -6.58
CA GLN A 678 57.98 16.34 -5.98
C GLN A 678 59.16 16.42 -6.96
N ASN A 679 58.95 16.04 -8.23
CA ASN A 679 59.99 16.14 -9.26
C ASN A 679 60.33 17.61 -9.58
N THR A 680 59.34 18.51 -9.63
CA THR A 680 59.60 19.95 -9.77
C THR A 680 60.34 20.55 -8.56
N GLU A 681 60.00 20.14 -7.34
CA GLU A 681 60.72 20.54 -6.12
C GLU A 681 62.17 20.05 -6.14
N LEU A 682 62.42 18.79 -6.54
CA LEU A 682 63.76 18.22 -6.69
C LEU A 682 64.56 18.92 -7.79
N GLN A 683 63.94 19.30 -8.92
CA GLN A 683 64.59 20.07 -9.97
C GLN A 683 64.99 21.47 -9.49
N MET A 684 64.11 22.16 -8.76
CA MET A 684 64.40 23.47 -8.14
C MET A 684 65.53 23.37 -7.11
N LEU A 685 65.53 22.33 -6.26
CA LEU A 685 66.55 22.09 -5.25
C LEU A 685 67.91 21.72 -5.87
N LEU A 686 67.90 20.92 -6.95
CA LEU A 686 69.09 20.63 -7.74
C LEU A 686 69.66 21.90 -8.38
N GLN A 687 68.80 22.75 -8.95
CA GLN A 687 69.22 24.03 -9.53
C GLN A 687 69.83 24.95 -8.46
N GLN A 688 69.22 25.03 -7.27
CA GLN A 688 69.78 25.76 -6.13
C GLN A 688 71.16 25.24 -5.70
N TYR A 689 71.40 23.92 -5.75
CA TYR A 689 72.73 23.36 -5.49
C TYR A 689 73.74 23.63 -6.61
N LEU A 690 73.31 23.62 -7.88
CA LEU A 690 74.15 23.97 -9.04
C LEU A 690 74.59 25.44 -8.98
N ASP A 691 73.70 26.35 -8.59
CA ASP A 691 73.94 27.79 -8.47
C ASP A 691 74.66 28.19 -7.15
N SER A 692 75.03 27.23 -6.30
CA SER A 692 75.71 27.51 -5.03
C SER A 692 77.16 27.98 -5.21
N LYS A 693 77.56 29.01 -4.45
CA LYS A 693 78.89 29.65 -4.59
C LYS A 693 80.06 28.68 -4.42
N ILE A 694 79.91 27.67 -3.57
CA ILE A 694 80.89 26.61 -3.32
C ILE A 694 81.31 25.91 -4.63
N ASN A 695 80.42 25.75 -5.61
CA ASN A 695 80.77 25.15 -6.91
C ASN A 695 81.79 25.99 -7.70
N SER A 696 81.87 27.30 -7.47
CA SER A 696 82.85 28.20 -8.09
C SER A 696 84.15 28.36 -7.28
N GLU A 697 84.16 27.92 -6.02
CA GLU A 697 85.30 28.02 -5.09
C GLU A 697 86.20 26.77 -5.12
N LEU A 698 85.73 25.67 -5.72
CA LEU A 698 86.47 24.42 -5.88
C LEU A 698 87.38 24.43 -7.12
N GLN A 699 88.60 23.89 -7.00
CA GLN A 699 89.58 23.82 -8.10
C GLN A 699 89.11 23.00 -9.32
N VAL A 700 88.17 22.07 -9.10
CA VAL A 700 87.42 21.37 -10.14
C VAL A 700 85.94 21.46 -9.75
N PRO A 701 85.08 22.16 -10.52
CA PRO A 701 83.68 22.29 -10.17
C PRO A 701 82.94 20.95 -10.38
N PRO A 702 82.00 20.56 -9.49
CA PRO A 702 81.31 19.26 -9.59
C PRO A 702 80.59 19.03 -10.92
N THR A 703 80.13 20.10 -11.58
CA THR A 703 79.51 20.10 -12.92
C THR A 703 80.43 19.63 -14.05
N GLN A 704 81.76 19.67 -13.88
CA GLN A 704 82.70 19.10 -14.84
C GLN A 704 82.93 17.59 -14.62
N VAL A 705 82.76 17.11 -13.38
CA VAL A 705 82.87 15.69 -13.03
C VAL A 705 81.60 14.93 -13.43
N PHE A 706 80.43 15.51 -13.12
CA PHE A 706 79.13 14.98 -13.49
C PHE A 706 78.63 15.58 -14.81
N ARG A 707 79.30 15.27 -15.93
CA ARG A 707 78.70 15.48 -17.26
C ARG A 707 77.51 14.54 -17.45
N VAL A 708 76.32 15.00 -17.10
CA VAL A 708 75.07 14.34 -17.48
C VAL A 708 74.99 14.34 -19.01
N PRO A 709 74.84 13.17 -19.67
CA PRO A 709 74.68 13.12 -21.12
C PRO A 709 73.33 13.72 -21.51
N THR A 710 73.34 14.93 -22.05
CA THR A 710 72.18 15.55 -22.68
C THR A 710 71.73 14.70 -23.87
N LYS A 711 70.50 14.21 -23.82
CA LYS A 711 69.75 13.68 -24.98
C LYS A 711 68.71 14.69 -25.41
#